data_AF-A0A0D3FK54-F1
#
_entry.id   AF-A0A0D3FK54-F1
#
_cell.length_a   1.000
_cell.length_b   1.000
_cell.length_c   1.000
_cell.angle_alpha   90.00
_cell.angle_beta   90.00
_cell.angle_gamma   90.00
#
_symmetry.space_group_name_H-M   'P 1'
#
loop_
_entity.id
_entity.type
_entity.pdbx_description
1 polymer ?
#
loop_
_entity_poly.entity_id
_entity_poly.type
_entity_poly.pdbx_seq_one_letter_code
_entity_poly.pdbx_strand_id
1 'polypeptide(L)'
;MAEEASGVDKSSLLCRVEDLQRDLDEKTDLVEVLSRRVEELQRERDELRKDIEQLCMQQQAGPGYVSVATRMLSQRTAALEQDIENLQKKLGGCLRENQNLQEELAEAYRIKSQLAELHGAELSKNKELEKQVRFFQSSVAQAFAERDNSLMKCEKAKEREEAILQKFAKFEERTREYQSSIDDQKRSNDALQMELMRLKDQTQSSLKVIQKFYDVRCRDSECSVNITLEEKCSVLLDDSADNWSFSSDGGTSTSKYIASLEEEKDSLRAKIAKLQNNLRMGLEIEQHLQRNARVLEKRQALYDEFMRNGLSTLQKLHIQQRDDIMKILEEESSQLSTVVNEIQDKLSKIRINPEINENPVGEMQCCDSSCKDVHVTTDVSPGISPKGDIPSDCATFGESDVLAQALHEKMEALMLFSQEQERYLLEKQRNQIVIEELQKNLSQVKEEKVKILVELAKLKEEYLMLKGNSTPKDGHGAVDNMKIIPAHDRQGMFKTIMNRTSLRHWIKKENTNIGHECSDENVHTVRKHHSEDLARVKAENAALLESVATMEHLTSSVHRLHIVLMKAFEDVKSAHSLESTYEALNSLITEANLMKTALGVALPVSWLGDSSDAITSDALYDPSESPKSSKSEKQDPLSSAGMEMVRRMYCTPIDGKLSIWKRKE
;
A
#
# COMPACT_ATOMS: atom_id res chain seq x y z
N MET A 1 29.42 39.25 -5.06
CA MET A 1 28.62 40.12 -5.97
C MET A 1 27.50 40.89 -5.25
N ALA A 2 26.45 40.27 -4.69
CA ALA A 2 25.39 41.03 -3.98
C ALA A 2 25.84 41.62 -2.62
N GLU A 3 26.65 40.88 -1.85
CA GLU A 3 27.26 41.39 -0.61
C GLU A 3 28.27 42.52 -0.86
N GLU A 4 29.03 42.45 -1.95
CA GLU A 4 30.02 43.47 -2.31
C GLU A 4 29.34 44.78 -2.74
N ALA A 5 28.22 44.72 -3.47
CA ALA A 5 27.45 45.91 -3.83
C ALA A 5 26.81 46.57 -2.59
N SER A 6 26.28 45.77 -1.65
CA SER A 6 25.70 46.29 -0.40
C SER A 6 26.74 46.92 0.54
N GLY A 7 27.97 46.37 0.57
CA GLY A 7 29.07 46.91 1.37
C GLY A 7 29.54 48.28 0.90
N VAL A 8 29.58 48.50 -0.43
CA VAL A 8 30.02 49.76 -1.04
C VAL A 8 29.03 50.90 -0.74
N ASP A 9 27.72 50.65 -0.85
CA ASP A 9 26.70 51.67 -0.57
C ASP A 9 26.61 52.04 0.91
N LYS A 10 26.79 51.05 1.82
CA LYS A 10 26.86 51.32 3.27
C LYS A 10 28.05 52.18 3.64
N SER A 11 29.22 51.93 3.06
CA SER A 11 30.42 52.71 3.31
C SER A 11 30.24 54.15 2.82
N SER A 12 29.65 54.34 1.65
CA SER A 12 29.38 55.66 1.07
C SER A 12 28.43 56.49 1.94
N LEU A 13 27.34 55.87 2.42
CA LEU A 13 26.35 56.55 3.28
C LEU A 13 26.92 56.87 4.67
N LEU A 14 27.81 56.02 5.19
CA LEU A 14 28.48 56.29 6.47
C LEU A 14 29.41 57.50 6.37
N CYS A 15 30.25 57.55 5.32
CA CYS A 15 31.11 58.71 5.05
C CYS A 15 30.28 59.99 4.89
N ARG A 16 29.15 59.92 4.16
CA ARG A 16 28.28 61.10 3.98
C ARG A 16 27.67 61.61 5.30
N VAL A 17 27.30 60.71 6.22
CA VAL A 17 26.80 61.11 7.56
C VAL A 17 27.92 61.77 8.37
N GLU A 18 29.13 61.23 8.33
CA GLU A 18 30.29 61.81 9.02
C GLU A 18 30.69 63.19 8.46
N ASP A 19 30.61 63.36 7.14
CA ASP A 19 30.87 64.64 6.47
C ASP A 19 29.81 65.68 6.85
N LEU A 20 28.52 65.32 6.80
CA LEU A 20 27.42 66.22 7.20
C LEU A 20 27.50 66.61 8.69
N GLN A 21 27.92 65.70 9.56
CA GLN A 21 28.12 66.00 10.98
C GLN A 21 29.23 67.02 11.17
N ARG A 22 30.36 66.86 10.47
CA ARG A 22 31.49 67.81 10.51
C ARG A 22 31.07 69.20 10.00
N ASP A 23 30.37 69.24 8.88
CA ASP A 23 29.89 70.50 8.29
C ASP A 23 28.89 71.22 9.23
N LEU A 24 28.04 70.47 9.93
CA LEU A 24 27.11 71.01 10.93
C LEU A 24 27.85 71.59 12.14
N ASP A 25 28.86 70.89 12.65
CA ASP A 25 29.68 71.34 13.78
C ASP A 25 30.42 72.65 13.43
N GLU A 26 31.07 72.71 12.26
CA GLU A 26 31.78 73.91 11.78
C GLU A 26 30.83 75.12 11.59
N LYS A 27 29.62 74.88 11.08
CA LYS A 27 28.60 75.94 10.91
C LYS A 27 28.01 76.39 12.23
N THR A 28 27.88 75.50 13.20
CA THR A 28 27.40 75.83 14.54
C THR A 28 28.39 76.74 15.26
N ASP A 29 29.68 76.44 15.20
CA ASP A 29 30.74 77.30 15.73
C ASP A 29 30.73 78.69 15.07
N LEU A 30 30.54 78.76 13.74
CA LEU A 30 30.45 80.02 13.02
C LEU A 30 29.23 80.86 13.41
N VAL A 31 28.07 80.23 13.63
CA VAL A 31 26.85 80.89 14.14
C VAL A 31 27.11 81.49 15.52
N GLU A 32 27.78 80.77 16.42
CA GLU A 32 28.12 81.30 17.74
C GLU A 32 29.05 82.51 17.67
N VAL A 33 30.12 82.43 16.87
CA VAL A 33 31.09 83.52 16.71
C VAL A 33 30.43 84.77 16.13
N LEU A 34 29.61 84.62 15.07
CA LEU A 34 28.91 85.74 14.45
C LEU A 34 27.87 86.35 15.40
N SER A 35 27.16 85.53 16.17
CA SER A 35 26.17 86.00 17.15
C SER A 35 26.84 86.87 18.23
N ARG A 36 27.93 86.39 18.83
CA ARG A 36 28.70 87.16 19.83
C ARG A 36 29.22 88.48 19.24
N ARG A 37 29.71 88.47 18.00
CA ARG A 37 30.23 89.68 17.34
C ARG A 37 29.13 90.71 17.06
N VAL A 38 27.94 90.26 16.65
CA VAL A 38 26.78 91.15 16.47
C VAL A 38 26.38 91.77 17.80
N GLU A 39 26.32 91.01 18.89
CA GLU A 39 26.00 91.50 20.22
C GLU A 39 27.03 92.53 20.75
N GLU A 40 28.32 92.31 20.52
CA GLU A 40 29.39 93.26 20.84
C GLU A 40 29.21 94.59 20.11
N LEU A 41 29.04 94.55 18.79
CA LEU A 41 28.89 95.76 17.98
C LEU A 41 27.59 96.50 18.30
N GLN A 42 26.52 95.78 18.64
CA GLN A 42 25.28 96.39 19.12
C GLN A 42 25.51 97.16 20.42
N ARG A 43 26.25 96.59 21.38
CA ARG A 43 26.63 97.28 22.62
C ARG A 43 27.49 98.52 22.36
N GLU A 44 28.54 98.41 21.54
CA GLU A 44 29.39 99.55 21.15
C GLU A 44 28.57 100.66 20.49
N ARG A 45 27.64 100.29 19.60
CA ARG A 45 26.74 101.23 18.94
C ARG A 45 25.82 101.93 19.93
N ASP A 46 25.27 101.21 20.91
CA ASP A 46 24.39 101.78 21.93
C ASP A 46 25.13 102.70 22.90
N GLU A 47 26.38 102.39 23.24
CA GLU A 47 27.27 103.27 24.02
C GLU A 47 27.59 104.55 23.24
N LEU A 48 28.00 104.45 21.97
CA LEU A 48 28.28 105.62 21.14
C LEU A 48 27.04 106.49 20.92
N ARG A 49 25.85 105.89 20.77
CA ARG A 49 24.59 106.65 20.69
C ARG A 49 24.33 107.43 21.99
N LYS A 50 24.55 106.83 23.16
CA LYS A 50 24.45 107.53 24.46
C LYS A 50 25.46 108.68 24.56
N ASP A 51 26.70 108.49 24.10
CA ASP A 51 27.72 109.54 24.10
C ASP A 51 27.34 110.71 23.19
N ILE A 52 26.79 110.43 21.99
CA ILE A 52 26.25 111.45 21.08
C ILE A 52 25.11 112.22 21.77
N GLU A 53 24.16 111.51 22.39
CA GLU A 53 23.04 112.13 23.11
C GLU A 53 23.54 113.03 24.26
N GLN A 54 24.53 112.59 25.03
CA GLN A 54 25.14 113.37 26.11
C GLN A 54 25.88 114.62 25.60
N LEU A 55 26.67 114.49 24.53
CA LEU A 55 27.35 115.62 23.89
C LEU A 55 26.34 116.64 23.33
N CYS A 56 25.23 116.17 22.75
CA CYS A 56 24.13 117.02 22.30
C CYS A 56 23.45 117.76 23.46
N MET A 57 23.27 117.12 24.62
CA MET A 57 22.74 117.78 25.82
C MET A 57 23.70 118.82 26.42
N GLN A 58 25.02 118.66 26.26
CA GLN A 58 26.05 119.61 26.72
C GLN A 58 26.24 120.85 25.80
N GLN A 59 25.63 120.90 24.61
CA GLN A 59 25.81 121.96 23.60
C GLN A 59 25.25 123.36 23.94
N GLN A 60 24.87 123.65 25.19
CA GLN A 60 24.43 125.00 25.59
C GLN A 60 25.57 126.04 25.71
N ALA A 61 26.83 125.71 25.38
CA ALA A 61 27.94 126.67 25.34
C ALA A 61 28.97 126.40 24.20
N GLY A 62 28.86 127.12 23.07
CA GLY A 62 29.94 127.38 22.10
C GLY A 62 29.96 126.53 20.79
N PRO A 63 30.10 127.12 19.57
CA PRO A 63 29.57 126.48 18.34
C PRO A 63 30.56 125.70 17.44
N GLY A 64 31.87 125.71 17.70
CA GLY A 64 32.87 125.29 16.68
C GLY A 64 33.37 123.84 16.77
N TYR A 65 33.74 123.37 17.95
CA TYR A 65 34.42 122.08 18.15
C TYR A 65 33.44 120.90 18.30
N VAL A 66 32.30 121.15 18.95
CA VAL A 66 31.32 120.11 19.28
C VAL A 66 30.60 119.59 18.02
N SER A 67 30.36 120.46 17.02
CA SER A 67 29.69 120.07 15.77
C SER A 67 30.51 119.09 14.91
N VAL A 68 31.85 119.23 14.89
CA VAL A 68 32.75 118.32 14.18
C VAL A 68 32.82 116.96 14.88
N ALA A 69 32.90 116.95 16.21
CA ALA A 69 32.92 115.72 17.02
C ALA A 69 31.61 114.93 16.87
N THR A 70 30.45 115.59 16.96
CA THR A 70 29.14 114.96 16.72
C THR A 70 29.04 114.39 15.32
N ARG A 71 29.51 115.10 14.28
CA ARG A 71 29.49 114.59 12.89
C ARG A 71 30.33 113.32 12.71
N MET A 72 31.53 113.28 13.31
CA MET A 72 32.41 112.11 13.25
C MET A 72 31.80 110.91 14.01
N LEU A 73 31.21 111.14 15.19
CA LEU A 73 30.55 110.10 15.95
C LEU A 73 29.31 109.57 15.22
N SER A 74 28.47 110.43 14.64
CA SER A 74 27.32 110.00 13.84
C SER A 74 27.73 109.21 12.59
N GLN A 75 28.83 109.58 11.92
CA GLN A 75 29.36 108.82 10.80
C GLN A 75 29.87 107.44 11.24
N ARG A 76 30.55 107.36 12.39
CA ARG A 76 30.97 106.09 12.99
C ARG A 76 29.77 105.22 13.39
N THR A 77 28.72 105.80 13.96
CA THR A 77 27.47 105.10 14.29
C THR A 77 26.78 104.54 13.04
N ALA A 78 26.70 105.31 11.95
CA ALA A 78 26.12 104.83 10.69
C ALA A 78 26.95 103.70 10.06
N ALA A 79 28.29 103.78 10.13
CA ALA A 79 29.17 102.70 9.68
C ALA A 79 28.97 101.42 10.52
N LEU A 80 28.86 101.56 11.85
CA LEU A 80 28.56 100.44 12.74
C LEU A 80 27.17 99.83 12.49
N GLU A 81 26.16 100.64 12.19
CA GLU A 81 24.82 100.16 11.81
C GLU A 81 24.85 99.33 10.52
N GLN A 82 25.59 99.78 9.52
CA GLN A 82 25.78 99.04 8.28
C GLN A 82 26.55 97.73 8.50
N ASP A 83 27.58 97.74 9.35
CA ASP A 83 28.33 96.53 9.69
C ASP A 83 27.47 95.53 10.48
N ILE A 84 26.64 96.01 11.43
CA ILE A 84 25.66 95.20 12.15
C ILE A 84 24.65 94.59 11.17
N GLU A 85 24.08 95.37 10.25
CA GLU A 85 23.13 94.87 9.25
C GLU A 85 23.77 93.81 8.35
N ASN A 86 25.00 94.03 7.88
CA ASN A 86 25.75 93.08 7.08
C ASN A 86 26.05 91.77 7.85
N LEU A 87 26.45 91.88 9.13
CA LEU A 87 26.70 90.71 9.97
C LEU A 87 25.42 89.97 10.34
N GLN A 88 24.30 90.67 10.57
CA GLN A 88 22.99 90.07 10.78
C GLN A 88 22.50 89.30 9.55
N LYS A 89 22.73 89.85 8.34
CA LYS A 89 22.42 89.15 7.09
C LYS A 89 23.26 87.89 6.91
N LYS A 90 24.56 87.95 7.25
CA LYS A 90 25.45 86.78 7.24
C LYS A 90 25.02 85.74 8.29
N LEU A 91 24.66 86.18 9.50
CA LEU A 91 24.15 85.32 10.56
C LEU A 91 22.83 84.63 10.16
N GLY A 92 21.90 85.36 9.56
CA GLY A 92 20.65 84.80 9.03
C GLY A 92 20.85 83.86 7.83
N GLY A 93 21.91 84.05 7.04
CA GLY A 93 22.36 83.08 6.05
C GLY A 93 22.88 81.80 6.71
N CYS A 94 23.79 81.95 7.67
CA CYS A 94 24.42 80.85 8.40
C CYS A 94 23.41 80.02 9.20
N LEU A 95 22.40 80.65 9.82
CA LEU A 95 21.33 79.97 10.55
C LEU A 95 20.46 79.11 9.62
N ARG A 96 20.14 79.60 8.41
CA ARG A 96 19.37 78.81 7.43
C ARG A 96 20.18 77.63 6.89
N GLU A 97 21.46 77.84 6.59
CA GLU A 97 22.36 76.76 6.20
C GLU A 97 22.50 75.71 7.30
N ASN A 98 22.62 76.13 8.56
CA ASN A 98 22.68 75.23 9.71
C ASN A 98 21.39 74.39 9.83
N GLN A 99 20.21 75.03 9.71
CA GLN A 99 18.94 74.30 9.73
C GLN A 99 18.81 73.30 8.56
N ASN A 100 19.24 73.68 7.35
CA ASN A 100 19.25 72.77 6.20
C ASN A 100 20.17 71.56 6.44
N LEU A 101 21.38 71.78 6.98
CA LEU A 101 22.31 70.69 7.32
C LEU A 101 21.73 69.77 8.39
N GLN A 102 21.03 70.32 9.38
CA GLN A 102 20.35 69.54 10.41
C GLN A 102 19.24 68.66 9.81
N GLU A 103 18.46 69.18 8.86
CA GLU A 103 17.43 68.41 8.13
C GLU A 103 18.05 67.32 7.24
N GLU A 104 19.12 67.64 6.49
CA GLU A 104 19.85 66.65 5.67
C GLU A 104 20.45 65.53 6.52
N LEU A 105 21.04 65.87 7.66
CA LEU A 105 21.61 64.89 8.60
C LEU A 105 20.53 63.99 9.19
N ALA A 106 19.39 64.57 9.61
CA ALA A 106 18.26 63.79 10.12
C ALA A 106 17.70 62.81 9.08
N GLU A 107 17.57 63.25 7.82
CA GLU A 107 17.15 62.41 6.71
C GLU A 107 18.18 61.30 6.40
N ALA A 108 19.47 61.62 6.43
CA ALA A 108 20.54 60.64 6.25
C ALA A 108 20.50 59.54 7.34
N TYR A 109 20.26 59.91 8.60
CA TYR A 109 20.05 58.93 9.68
C TYR A 109 18.78 58.10 9.50
N ARG A 110 17.69 58.69 9.01
CA ARG A 110 16.45 57.97 8.68
C ARG A 110 16.70 56.91 7.61
N ILE A 111 17.36 57.27 6.52
CA ILE A 111 17.74 56.34 5.44
C ILE A 111 18.68 55.25 5.95
N LYS A 112 19.67 55.61 6.79
CA LYS A 112 20.58 54.65 7.42
C LYS A 112 19.82 53.58 8.23
N SER A 113 18.82 53.99 9.00
CA SER A 113 17.98 53.06 9.79
C SER A 113 17.17 52.13 8.89
N GLN A 114 16.50 52.68 7.87
CA GLN A 114 15.72 51.88 6.91
C GLN A 114 16.60 50.86 6.16
N LEU A 115 17.81 51.25 5.77
CA LEU A 115 18.76 50.34 5.13
C LEU A 115 19.20 49.20 6.07
N ALA A 116 19.39 49.49 7.35
CA ALA A 116 19.73 48.48 8.35
C ALA A 116 18.60 47.47 8.55
N GLU A 117 17.35 47.93 8.63
CA GLU A 117 16.15 47.09 8.72
C GLU A 117 15.98 46.20 7.48
N LEU A 118 16.08 46.77 6.28
CA LEU A 118 15.99 46.02 5.02
C LEU A 118 17.10 44.97 4.90
N HIS A 119 18.34 45.31 5.27
CA HIS A 119 19.43 44.36 5.28
C HIS A 119 19.21 43.23 6.30
N GLY A 120 18.67 43.55 7.48
CA GLY A 120 18.31 42.55 8.49
C GLY A 120 17.22 41.60 7.98
N ALA A 121 16.19 42.12 7.32
CA ALA A 121 15.12 41.33 6.71
C ALA A 121 15.66 40.39 5.62
N GLU A 122 16.51 40.90 4.73
CA GLU A 122 17.07 40.09 3.63
C GLU A 122 18.06 39.03 4.15
N LEU A 123 18.84 39.34 5.19
CA LEU A 123 19.67 38.34 5.88
C LEU A 123 18.82 37.24 6.53
N SER A 124 17.70 37.59 7.17
CA SER A 124 16.78 36.62 7.77
C SER A 124 16.18 35.69 6.70
N LYS A 125 15.74 36.26 5.58
CA LYS A 125 15.24 35.52 4.43
C LYS A 125 16.30 34.61 3.82
N ASN A 126 17.54 35.09 3.69
CA ASN A 126 18.64 34.28 3.16
C ASN A 126 18.96 33.09 4.09
N LYS A 127 18.97 33.31 5.42
CA LYS A 127 19.11 32.21 6.41
C LYS A 127 18.00 31.17 6.27
N GLU A 128 16.76 31.60 6.01
CA GLU A 128 15.65 30.66 5.82
C GLU A 128 15.78 29.88 4.51
N LEU A 129 16.17 30.53 3.42
CA LEU A 129 16.48 29.85 2.15
C LEU A 129 17.62 28.85 2.31
N GLU A 130 18.69 29.19 3.05
CA GLU A 130 19.77 28.25 3.35
C GLU A 130 19.28 27.00 4.11
N LYS A 131 18.37 27.17 5.08
CA LYS A 131 17.76 26.02 5.78
C LYS A 131 16.95 25.15 4.82
N GLN A 132 16.14 25.76 3.96
CA GLN A 132 15.37 25.01 2.95
C GLN A 132 16.28 24.25 1.99
N VAL A 133 17.36 24.88 1.51
CA VAL A 133 18.36 24.21 0.66
C VAL A 133 18.99 23.01 1.38
N ARG A 134 19.39 23.16 2.65
CA ARG A 134 19.94 22.05 3.45
C ARG A 134 18.93 20.93 3.70
N PHE A 135 17.66 21.29 3.89
CA PHE A 135 16.57 20.33 4.00
C PHE A 135 16.43 19.51 2.70
N PHE A 136 16.38 20.17 1.54
CA PHE A 136 16.30 19.48 0.26
C PHE A 136 17.54 18.62 -0.02
N GLN A 137 18.74 19.10 0.33
CA GLN A 137 19.96 18.30 0.22
C GLN A 137 19.90 17.02 1.06
N SER A 138 19.43 17.12 2.31
CA SER A 138 19.25 15.96 3.20
C SER A 138 18.20 15.00 2.66
N SER A 139 17.05 15.51 2.22
CA SER A 139 15.96 14.72 1.64
C SER A 139 16.40 13.98 0.37
N VAL A 140 17.16 14.64 -0.50
CA VAL A 140 17.74 14.02 -1.71
C VAL A 140 18.75 12.93 -1.35
N ALA A 141 19.63 13.18 -0.37
CA ALA A 141 20.58 12.18 0.11
C ALA A 141 19.88 10.94 0.69
N GLN A 142 18.80 11.14 1.45
CA GLN A 142 17.98 10.05 1.97
C GLN A 142 17.30 9.26 0.84
N ALA A 143 16.70 9.94 -0.14
CA ALA A 143 16.07 9.27 -1.29
C ALA A 143 17.08 8.42 -2.08
N PHE A 144 18.32 8.88 -2.23
CA PHE A 144 19.38 8.08 -2.84
C PHE A 144 19.76 6.86 -2.01
N ALA A 145 19.88 7.01 -0.68
CA ALA A 145 20.15 5.88 0.20
C ALA A 145 19.03 4.82 0.17
N GLU A 146 17.77 5.25 0.13
CA GLU A 146 16.60 4.36 0.02
C GLU A 146 16.55 3.64 -1.32
N ARG A 147 16.83 4.35 -2.42
CA ARG A 147 16.95 3.77 -3.76
C ARG A 147 18.05 2.73 -3.80
N ASP A 148 19.24 3.03 -3.28
CA ASP A 148 20.39 2.14 -3.32
C ASP A 148 20.16 0.88 -2.46
N ASN A 149 19.49 1.03 -1.31
CA ASN A 149 19.06 -0.10 -0.48
C ASN A 149 18.04 -0.99 -1.21
N SER A 150 17.07 -0.37 -1.88
CA SER A 150 16.06 -1.09 -2.68
C SER A 150 16.68 -1.81 -3.87
N LEU A 151 17.67 -1.19 -4.53
CA LEU A 151 18.42 -1.78 -5.63
C LEU A 151 19.21 -3.00 -5.16
N MET A 152 19.95 -2.90 -4.05
CA MET A 152 20.69 -4.03 -3.49
C MET A 152 19.75 -5.20 -3.10
N LYS A 153 18.58 -4.91 -2.52
CA LYS A 153 17.55 -5.93 -2.25
C LYS A 153 17.04 -6.60 -3.52
N CYS A 154 16.86 -5.83 -4.60
CA CYS A 154 16.45 -6.34 -5.91
C CYS A 154 17.52 -7.26 -6.51
N GLU A 155 18.79 -6.84 -6.50
CA GLU A 155 19.91 -7.67 -6.97
C GLU A 155 20.00 -8.99 -6.20
N LYS A 156 19.90 -8.94 -4.86
CA LYS A 156 19.88 -10.14 -4.02
C LYS A 156 18.66 -11.04 -4.28
N ALA A 157 17.52 -10.49 -4.68
CA ALA A 157 16.36 -11.27 -5.07
C ALA A 157 16.61 -11.97 -6.41
N LYS A 158 17.19 -11.25 -7.38
CA LYS A 158 17.58 -11.77 -8.69
C LYS A 158 18.61 -12.90 -8.59
N GLU A 159 19.63 -12.76 -7.76
CA GLU A 159 20.61 -13.84 -7.51
C GLU A 159 19.94 -15.12 -6.98
N ARG A 160 18.94 -14.99 -6.10
CA ARG A 160 18.17 -16.13 -5.59
C ARG A 160 17.28 -16.75 -6.67
N GLU A 161 16.65 -15.93 -7.51
CA GLU A 161 15.86 -16.39 -8.64
C GLU A 161 16.73 -17.18 -9.63
N GLU A 162 17.90 -16.66 -10.00
CA GLU A 162 18.87 -17.34 -10.87
C GLU A 162 19.32 -18.68 -10.28
N ALA A 163 19.59 -18.72 -8.97
CA ALA A 163 19.92 -19.96 -8.27
C ALA A 163 18.77 -20.99 -8.27
N ILE A 164 17.52 -20.52 -8.22
CA ILE A 164 16.33 -21.37 -8.32
C ILE A 164 16.15 -21.88 -9.76
N LEU A 165 16.31 -21.03 -10.77
CA LEU A 165 16.24 -21.41 -12.18
C LEU A 165 17.27 -22.48 -12.53
N GLN A 166 18.51 -22.35 -12.01
CA GLN A 166 19.52 -23.40 -12.17
C GLN A 166 19.09 -24.74 -11.54
N LYS A 167 18.40 -24.72 -10.41
CA LYS A 167 17.86 -25.94 -9.79
C LYS A 167 16.72 -26.53 -10.61
N PHE A 168 15.83 -25.69 -11.15
CA PHE A 168 14.75 -26.13 -12.04
C PHE A 168 15.29 -26.79 -13.31
N ALA A 169 16.32 -26.21 -13.94
CA ALA A 169 16.97 -26.83 -15.10
C ALA A 169 17.49 -28.26 -14.79
N LYS A 170 18.08 -28.46 -13.60
CA LYS A 170 18.52 -29.78 -13.12
C LYS A 170 17.37 -30.74 -12.81
N PHE A 171 16.20 -30.23 -12.42
CA PHE A 171 15.00 -31.06 -12.26
C PHE A 171 14.41 -31.44 -13.61
N GLU A 172 14.33 -30.52 -14.57
CA GLU A 172 13.84 -30.78 -15.93
C GLU A 172 14.70 -31.81 -16.67
N GLU A 173 16.03 -31.75 -16.51
CA GLU A 173 16.96 -32.76 -17.05
C GLU A 173 16.67 -34.14 -16.48
N ARG A 174 16.56 -34.27 -15.15
CA ARG A 174 16.19 -35.55 -14.51
C ARG A 174 14.81 -36.06 -14.94
N THR A 175 13.84 -35.17 -15.12
CA THR A 175 12.52 -35.56 -15.63
C THR A 175 12.62 -36.11 -17.06
N ARG A 176 13.43 -35.51 -17.93
CA ARG A 176 13.71 -36.04 -19.27
C ARG A 176 14.39 -37.41 -19.22
N GLU A 177 15.36 -37.61 -18.33
CA GLU A 177 16.01 -38.91 -18.12
C GLU A 177 15.01 -39.98 -17.69
N TYR A 178 14.17 -39.70 -16.70
CA TYR A 178 13.13 -40.64 -16.26
C TYR A 178 12.10 -40.93 -17.34
N GLN A 179 11.70 -39.92 -18.11
CA GLN A 179 10.79 -40.11 -19.23
C GLN A 179 11.39 -41.03 -20.29
N SER A 180 12.67 -40.82 -20.65
CA SER A 180 13.39 -41.72 -21.56
C SER A 180 13.42 -43.16 -21.04
N SER A 181 13.71 -43.34 -19.74
CA SER A 181 13.74 -44.67 -19.13
C SER A 181 12.36 -45.35 -19.12
N ILE A 182 11.28 -44.60 -18.94
CA ILE A 182 9.90 -45.11 -19.03
C ILE A 182 9.61 -45.57 -20.46
N ASP A 183 10.01 -44.79 -21.46
CA ASP A 183 9.76 -45.12 -22.85
C ASP A 183 10.60 -46.32 -23.32
N ASP A 184 11.84 -46.47 -22.81
CA ASP A 184 12.64 -47.69 -22.99
C ASP A 184 11.96 -48.92 -22.39
N GLN A 185 11.44 -48.79 -21.16
CA GLN A 185 10.74 -49.88 -20.49
C GLN A 185 9.45 -50.28 -21.21
N LYS A 186 8.68 -49.30 -21.73
CA LYS A 186 7.49 -49.56 -22.57
C LYS A 186 7.87 -50.35 -23.82
N ARG A 187 8.91 -49.91 -24.56
CA ARG A 187 9.41 -50.62 -25.74
C ARG A 187 9.79 -52.06 -25.42
N SER A 188 10.46 -52.29 -24.29
CA SER A 188 10.79 -53.65 -23.83
C SER A 188 9.55 -54.47 -23.49
N ASN A 189 8.54 -53.86 -22.87
CA ASN A 189 7.29 -54.56 -22.52
C ASN A 189 6.50 -54.94 -23.76
N ASP A 190 6.39 -54.03 -24.73
CA ASP A 190 5.72 -54.28 -26.01
C ASP A 190 6.41 -55.44 -26.77
N ALA A 191 7.75 -55.48 -26.76
CA ALA A 191 8.52 -56.58 -27.35
C ALA A 191 8.24 -57.92 -26.65
N LEU A 192 8.18 -57.94 -25.32
CA LEU A 192 7.84 -59.15 -24.55
C LEU A 192 6.40 -59.61 -24.82
N GLN A 193 5.46 -58.68 -24.96
CA GLN A 193 4.07 -58.98 -25.26
C GLN A 193 3.91 -59.57 -26.67
N MET A 194 4.67 -59.06 -27.65
CA MET A 194 4.75 -59.66 -28.99
C MET A 194 5.31 -61.08 -28.95
N GLU A 195 6.38 -61.33 -28.21
CA GLU A 195 6.95 -62.68 -28.06
C GLU A 195 5.98 -63.65 -27.37
N LEU A 196 5.27 -63.18 -26.34
CA LEU A 196 4.25 -63.98 -25.68
C LEU A 196 3.14 -64.38 -26.67
N MET A 197 2.67 -63.43 -27.50
CA MET A 197 1.69 -63.72 -28.56
C MET A 197 2.22 -64.75 -29.56
N ARG A 198 3.46 -64.59 -30.03
CA ARG A 198 4.11 -65.54 -30.95
C ARG A 198 4.21 -66.94 -30.35
N LEU A 199 4.63 -67.05 -29.09
CA LEU A 199 4.73 -68.33 -28.37
C LEU A 199 3.35 -68.97 -28.15
N LYS A 200 2.32 -68.17 -27.89
CA LYS A 200 0.94 -68.65 -27.78
C LYS A 200 0.45 -69.23 -29.12
N ASP A 201 0.71 -68.55 -30.23
CA ASP A 201 0.36 -69.04 -31.57
C ASP A 201 1.12 -70.33 -31.93
N GLN A 202 2.40 -70.39 -31.57
CA GLN A 202 3.23 -71.59 -31.74
C GLN A 202 2.72 -72.76 -30.87
N THR A 203 2.33 -72.48 -29.62
CA THR A 203 1.75 -73.48 -28.71
C THR A 203 0.44 -73.99 -29.30
N GLN A 204 -0.47 -73.10 -29.72
CA GLN A 204 -1.73 -73.49 -30.34
C GLN A 204 -1.54 -74.32 -31.62
N SER A 205 -0.53 -73.99 -32.43
CA SER A 205 -0.17 -74.78 -33.60
C SER A 205 0.31 -76.18 -33.22
N SER A 206 1.14 -76.27 -32.18
CA SER A 206 1.63 -77.55 -31.63
C SER A 206 0.49 -78.39 -31.06
N LEU A 207 -0.48 -77.77 -30.36
CA LEU A 207 -1.68 -78.43 -29.86
C LEU A 207 -2.50 -79.09 -30.98
N LYS A 208 -2.67 -78.38 -32.11
CA LYS A 208 -3.36 -78.94 -33.29
C LYS A 208 -2.60 -80.14 -33.86
N VAL A 209 -1.27 -80.10 -33.87
CA VAL A 209 -0.44 -81.23 -34.31
C VAL A 209 -0.62 -82.43 -33.40
N ILE A 210 -0.52 -82.23 -32.07
CA ILE A 210 -0.72 -83.27 -31.06
C ILE A 210 -2.10 -83.92 -31.21
N GLN A 211 -3.16 -83.10 -31.36
CA GLN A 211 -4.51 -83.62 -31.57
C GLN A 211 -4.61 -84.48 -32.83
N LYS A 212 -3.98 -84.07 -33.94
CA LYS A 212 -3.95 -84.87 -35.18
C LYS A 212 -3.22 -86.20 -34.99
N PHE A 213 -2.09 -86.22 -34.31
CA PHE A 213 -1.36 -87.46 -34.02
C PHE A 213 -2.18 -88.38 -33.11
N TYR A 214 -2.84 -87.83 -32.10
CA TYR A 214 -3.78 -88.60 -31.27
C TYR A 214 -4.93 -89.16 -32.10
N ASP A 215 -5.53 -88.38 -33.01
CA ASP A 215 -6.60 -88.85 -33.91
C ASP A 215 -6.11 -89.93 -34.90
N VAL A 216 -4.84 -89.91 -35.31
CA VAL A 216 -4.23 -90.98 -36.12
C VAL A 216 -4.10 -92.26 -35.30
N ARG A 217 -3.60 -92.17 -34.07
CA ARG A 217 -3.50 -93.31 -33.15
C ARG A 217 -4.86 -93.97 -32.88
N CYS A 218 -5.88 -93.15 -32.63
CA CYS A 218 -7.24 -93.61 -32.32
C CYS A 218 -7.97 -94.26 -33.51
N ARG A 219 -7.42 -94.20 -34.73
CA ARG A 219 -8.05 -94.85 -35.90
C ARG A 219 -7.85 -96.37 -35.91
N ASP A 220 -6.74 -96.85 -35.34
CA ASP A 220 -6.37 -98.27 -35.33
C ASP A 220 -6.47 -98.90 -33.92
N SER A 221 -6.87 -98.13 -32.89
CA SER A 221 -6.91 -98.52 -31.47
C SER A 221 -8.13 -97.93 -30.73
N GLU A 222 -8.75 -98.68 -29.82
CA GLU A 222 -9.83 -98.21 -28.93
C GLU A 222 -9.30 -97.22 -27.87
N CYS A 223 -9.25 -95.94 -28.22
CA CYS A 223 -8.79 -94.88 -27.32
C CYS A 223 -9.96 -94.10 -26.68
N SER A 224 -9.77 -93.68 -25.43
CA SER A 224 -10.75 -92.88 -24.68
C SER A 224 -10.87 -91.45 -25.23
N VAL A 225 -12.10 -91.00 -25.46
CA VAL A 225 -12.42 -89.69 -26.09
C VAL A 225 -12.35 -88.51 -25.11
N ASN A 226 -12.48 -88.75 -23.81
CA ASN A 226 -12.55 -87.74 -22.75
C ASN A 226 -11.29 -87.68 -21.86
N ILE A 227 -10.10 -87.63 -22.46
CA ILE A 227 -8.86 -87.38 -21.71
C ILE A 227 -8.31 -85.98 -21.96
N THR A 228 -7.65 -85.42 -20.95
CA THR A 228 -7.02 -84.10 -20.98
C THR A 228 -5.87 -84.06 -21.98
N LEU A 229 -5.44 -82.86 -22.37
CA LEU A 229 -4.37 -82.71 -23.35
C LEU A 229 -3.03 -83.26 -22.81
N GLU A 230 -2.67 -82.98 -21.56
CA GLU A 230 -1.47 -83.55 -20.94
C GLU A 230 -1.48 -85.09 -20.97
N GLU A 231 -2.64 -85.72 -20.77
CA GLU A 231 -2.80 -87.17 -20.87
C GLU A 231 -2.65 -87.65 -22.32
N LYS A 232 -3.20 -86.92 -23.31
CA LYS A 232 -2.98 -87.21 -24.74
C LYS A 232 -1.50 -87.15 -25.12
N CYS A 233 -0.78 -86.13 -24.62
CA CYS A 233 0.66 -86.00 -24.82
C CYS A 233 1.42 -87.17 -24.18
N SER A 234 1.08 -87.53 -22.95
CA SER A 234 1.73 -88.63 -22.23
C SER A 234 1.54 -89.96 -22.96
N VAL A 235 0.31 -90.24 -23.43
CA VAL A 235 0.01 -91.45 -24.23
C VAL A 235 0.80 -91.48 -25.55
N LEU A 236 0.95 -90.35 -26.23
CA LEU A 236 1.74 -90.26 -27.46
C LEU A 236 3.26 -90.38 -27.21
N LEU A 237 3.74 -89.95 -26.05
CA LEU A 237 5.15 -90.06 -25.64
C LEU A 237 5.51 -91.46 -25.15
N ASP A 238 4.55 -92.16 -24.54
CA ASP A 238 4.70 -93.55 -24.06
C ASP A 238 4.57 -94.58 -25.20
N ASP A 239 4.28 -94.14 -26.41
CA ASP A 239 4.23 -95.00 -27.58
C ASP A 239 5.59 -95.54 -27.95
N SER A 240 5.65 -96.86 -28.20
CA SER A 240 6.86 -97.47 -28.73
C SER A 240 7.17 -96.85 -30.09
N ALA A 241 8.45 -96.59 -30.35
CA ALA A 241 8.91 -96.04 -31.61
C ALA A 241 8.47 -96.88 -32.82
N ASP A 242 8.25 -98.19 -32.64
CA ASP A 242 7.79 -99.11 -33.68
C ASP A 242 6.39 -98.77 -34.21
N ASN A 243 5.50 -98.23 -33.35
CA ASN A 243 4.14 -97.81 -33.75
C ASN A 243 4.14 -96.57 -34.65
N TRP A 244 5.22 -95.78 -34.63
CA TRP A 244 5.37 -94.54 -35.39
C TRP A 244 6.55 -94.57 -36.37
N SER A 245 7.18 -95.74 -36.56
CA SER A 245 8.35 -95.89 -37.41
C SER A 245 7.97 -96.21 -38.86
N PHE A 246 8.61 -95.49 -39.80
CA PHE A 246 9.05 -96.09 -41.05
C PHE A 246 10.58 -95.94 -41.06
N SER A 247 11.27 -97.06 -40.89
CA SER A 247 12.73 -97.24 -40.79
C SER A 247 13.44 -96.54 -39.62
N SER A 248 14.01 -97.37 -38.75
CA SER A 248 14.93 -97.03 -37.66
C SER A 248 16.33 -96.73 -38.19
N ASP A 249 16.84 -95.53 -37.97
CA ASP A 249 18.25 -95.32 -37.62
C ASP A 249 18.44 -93.93 -37.02
N GLY A 250 19.36 -93.79 -36.06
CA GLY A 250 19.85 -92.48 -35.66
C GLY A 250 20.26 -92.34 -34.20
N GLY A 251 21.25 -93.12 -33.77
CA GLY A 251 21.97 -92.95 -32.50
C GLY A 251 22.76 -91.63 -32.34
N THR A 252 22.35 -90.55 -33.00
CA THR A 252 22.95 -89.19 -32.90
C THR A 252 22.21 -88.25 -31.95
N SER A 253 20.99 -88.60 -31.52
CA SER A 253 20.10 -87.67 -30.79
C SER A 253 20.49 -87.45 -29.33
N THR A 254 21.02 -88.46 -28.65
CA THR A 254 21.29 -88.37 -27.20
C THR A 254 22.49 -87.48 -26.88
N SER A 255 23.57 -87.52 -27.68
CA SER A 255 24.75 -86.66 -27.45
C SER A 255 24.46 -85.19 -27.77
N LYS A 256 23.66 -84.89 -28.79
CA LYS A 256 23.24 -83.52 -29.13
C LYS A 256 22.25 -82.95 -28.11
N TYR A 257 21.39 -83.79 -27.56
CA TYR A 257 20.50 -83.43 -26.45
C TYR A 257 21.28 -83.14 -25.17
N ILE A 258 22.27 -83.96 -24.82
CA ILE A 258 23.15 -83.71 -23.67
C ILE A 258 23.92 -82.39 -23.85
N ALA A 259 24.49 -82.13 -25.04
CA ALA A 259 25.18 -80.87 -25.32
C ALA A 259 24.22 -79.65 -25.25
N SER A 260 22.98 -79.78 -25.74
CA SER A 260 21.96 -78.74 -25.63
C SER A 260 21.54 -78.46 -24.19
N LEU A 261 21.44 -79.51 -23.35
CA LEU A 261 21.13 -79.35 -21.93
C LEU A 261 22.30 -78.75 -21.15
N GLU A 262 23.55 -79.07 -21.53
CA GLU A 262 24.74 -78.45 -20.94
C GLU A 262 24.85 -76.97 -21.29
N GLU A 263 24.59 -76.60 -22.55
CA GLU A 263 24.53 -75.20 -23.00
C GLU A 263 23.38 -74.44 -22.32
N GLU A 264 22.21 -75.06 -22.16
CA GLU A 264 21.09 -74.47 -21.43
C GLU A 264 21.41 -74.29 -19.94
N LYS A 265 22.08 -75.26 -19.31
CA LYS A 265 22.54 -75.16 -17.92
C LYS A 265 23.53 -74.01 -17.74
N ASP A 266 24.48 -73.83 -18.67
CA ASP A 266 25.45 -72.73 -18.59
C ASP A 266 24.81 -71.37 -18.88
N SER A 267 23.84 -71.31 -19.80
CA SER A 267 22.99 -70.13 -20.04
C SER A 267 22.18 -69.75 -18.80
N LEU A 268 21.55 -70.73 -18.13
CA LEU A 268 20.83 -70.52 -16.88
C LEU A 268 21.77 -70.06 -15.75
N ARG A 269 22.96 -70.64 -15.66
CA ARG A 269 23.97 -70.23 -14.68
C ARG A 269 24.42 -68.78 -14.90
N ALA A 270 24.61 -68.35 -16.14
CA ALA A 270 24.92 -66.96 -16.48
C ALA A 270 23.75 -66.01 -16.13
N LYS A 271 22.50 -66.41 -16.40
CA LYS A 271 21.30 -65.66 -16.01
C LYS A 271 21.17 -65.53 -14.49
N ILE A 272 21.44 -66.61 -13.74
CA ILE A 272 21.44 -66.60 -12.27
C ILE A 272 22.51 -65.64 -11.74
N ALA A 273 23.74 -65.68 -12.29
CA ALA A 273 24.80 -64.76 -11.90
C ALA A 273 24.42 -63.29 -12.17
N LYS A 274 23.78 -63.00 -13.31
CA LYS A 274 23.28 -61.66 -13.63
C LYS A 274 22.18 -61.21 -12.66
N LEU A 275 21.24 -62.10 -12.32
CA LEU A 275 20.18 -61.82 -11.33
C LEU A 275 20.76 -61.58 -9.93
N GLN A 276 21.74 -62.37 -9.51
CA GLN A 276 22.44 -62.16 -8.22
C GLN A 276 23.19 -60.83 -8.19
N ASN A 277 23.80 -60.41 -9.30
CA ASN A 277 24.43 -59.10 -9.40
C ASN A 277 23.40 -57.96 -9.32
N ASN A 278 22.29 -58.08 -10.04
CA ASN A 278 21.20 -57.10 -9.99
C ASN A 278 20.59 -57.00 -8.57
N LEU A 279 20.42 -58.13 -7.88
CA LEU A 279 19.93 -58.14 -6.49
C LEU A 279 20.90 -57.42 -5.55
N ARG A 280 22.21 -57.62 -5.73
CA ARG A 280 23.25 -56.92 -4.96
C ARG A 280 23.20 -55.41 -5.17
N MET A 281 23.13 -54.98 -6.43
CA MET A 281 22.97 -53.56 -6.78
C MET A 281 21.68 -52.97 -6.21
N GLY A 282 20.58 -53.73 -6.24
CA GLY A 282 19.30 -53.35 -5.63
C GLY A 282 19.42 -53.11 -4.13
N LEU A 283 20.13 -53.98 -3.41
CA LEU A 283 20.39 -53.83 -1.98
C LEU A 283 21.23 -52.58 -1.67
N GLU A 284 22.24 -52.27 -2.49
CA GLU A 284 23.06 -51.06 -2.32
C GLU A 284 22.24 -49.79 -2.50
N ILE A 285 21.35 -49.76 -3.51
CA ILE A 285 20.41 -48.66 -3.74
C ILE A 285 19.45 -48.52 -2.56
N GLU A 286 18.86 -49.62 -2.10
CA GLU A 286 17.95 -49.62 -0.95
C GLU A 286 18.63 -49.07 0.30
N GLN A 287 19.85 -49.51 0.60
CA GLN A 287 20.62 -48.99 1.72
C GLN A 287 20.92 -47.49 1.57
N HIS A 288 21.24 -47.02 0.36
CA HIS A 288 21.46 -45.58 0.13
C HIS A 288 20.18 -44.76 0.36
N LEU A 289 19.06 -45.21 -0.20
CA LEU A 289 17.76 -44.57 -0.01
C LEU A 289 17.34 -44.58 1.46
N GLN A 290 17.56 -45.68 2.18
CA GLN A 290 17.25 -45.78 3.60
C GLN A 290 18.10 -44.80 4.44
N ARG A 291 19.39 -44.62 4.12
CA ARG A 291 20.23 -43.60 4.77
C ARG A 291 19.71 -42.19 4.50
N ASN A 292 19.35 -41.88 3.26
CA ASN A 292 18.80 -40.57 2.88
C ASN A 292 17.46 -40.31 3.58
N ALA A 293 16.57 -41.30 3.66
CA ALA A 293 15.30 -41.21 4.37
C ALA A 293 15.52 -40.86 5.85
N ARG A 294 16.43 -41.54 6.54
CA ARG A 294 16.77 -41.24 7.95
C ARG A 294 17.31 -39.83 8.14
N VAL A 295 18.08 -39.29 7.18
CA VAL A 295 18.58 -37.91 7.23
C VAL A 295 17.43 -36.91 7.08
N LEU A 296 16.51 -37.17 6.15
CA LEU A 296 15.34 -36.33 5.94
C LEU A 296 14.41 -36.34 7.15
N GLU A 297 14.15 -37.51 7.75
CA GLU A 297 13.37 -37.65 8.99
C GLU A 297 13.97 -36.83 10.14
N LYS A 298 15.30 -36.89 10.34
CA LYS A 298 15.98 -36.07 11.35
C LYS A 298 15.82 -34.58 11.08
N ARG A 299 15.94 -34.16 9.82
CA ARG A 299 15.78 -32.76 9.44
C ARG A 299 14.34 -32.28 9.63
N GLN A 300 13.36 -33.11 9.32
CA GLN A 300 11.95 -32.83 9.58
C GLN A 300 11.68 -32.67 11.08
N ALA A 301 12.17 -33.59 11.91
CA ALA A 301 12.01 -33.51 13.36
C ALA A 301 12.57 -32.21 13.95
N LEU A 302 13.72 -31.74 13.46
CA LEU A 302 14.31 -30.45 13.87
C LEU A 302 13.43 -29.24 13.48
N TYR A 303 12.86 -29.23 12.27
CA TYR A 303 11.95 -28.16 11.86
C TYR A 303 10.64 -28.19 12.64
N ASP A 304 10.09 -29.38 12.89
CA ASP A 304 8.86 -29.54 13.68
C ASP A 304 9.06 -29.04 15.12
N GLU A 305 10.21 -29.32 15.74
CA GLU A 305 10.56 -28.79 17.05
C GLU A 305 10.71 -27.26 17.04
N PHE A 306 11.40 -26.70 16.04
CA PHE A 306 11.55 -25.26 15.87
C PHE A 306 10.19 -24.55 15.72
N MET A 307 9.32 -25.07 14.85
CA MET A 307 7.99 -24.51 14.61
C MET A 307 7.11 -24.61 15.87
N ARG A 308 7.15 -25.75 16.57
CA ARG A 308 6.41 -25.93 17.83
C ARG A 308 6.86 -24.96 18.91
N ASN A 309 8.17 -24.74 19.04
CA ASN A 309 8.72 -23.78 20.00
C ASN A 309 8.34 -22.34 19.62
N GLY A 310 8.42 -21.97 18.34
CA GLY A 310 7.99 -20.66 17.85
C GLY A 310 6.51 -20.40 18.09
N LEU A 311 5.64 -21.35 17.77
CA LEU A 311 4.19 -21.27 18.01
C LEU A 311 3.86 -21.20 19.51
N SER A 312 4.55 -21.97 20.36
CA SER A 312 4.35 -21.92 21.81
C SER A 312 4.72 -20.54 22.38
N THR A 313 5.82 -19.94 21.93
CA THR A 313 6.21 -18.59 22.33
C THR A 313 5.19 -17.55 21.88
N LEU A 314 4.72 -17.63 20.64
CA LEU A 314 3.70 -16.73 20.11
C LEU A 314 2.38 -16.86 20.88
N GLN A 315 1.97 -18.09 21.19
CA GLN A 315 0.78 -18.35 21.99
C GLN A 315 0.89 -17.77 23.40
N LYS A 316 2.05 -17.90 24.06
CA LYS A 316 2.29 -17.30 25.38
C LYS A 316 2.19 -15.77 25.32
N LEU A 317 2.80 -15.15 24.31
CA LEU A 317 2.73 -13.70 24.12
C LEU A 317 1.29 -13.23 23.89
N HIS A 318 0.53 -13.95 23.06
CA HIS A 318 -0.88 -13.64 22.81
C HIS A 318 -1.73 -13.77 24.08
N ILE A 319 -1.53 -14.84 24.87
CA ILE A 319 -2.24 -15.01 26.14
C ILE A 319 -1.90 -13.85 27.09
N GLN A 320 -0.63 -13.49 27.21
CA GLN A 320 -0.21 -12.37 28.05
C GLN A 320 -0.86 -11.05 27.61
N GLN A 321 -0.81 -10.72 26.32
CA GLN A 321 -1.45 -9.52 25.78
C GLN A 321 -2.95 -9.48 26.05
N ARG A 322 -3.63 -10.63 25.88
CA ARG A 322 -5.06 -10.75 26.17
C ARG A 322 -5.34 -10.51 27.66
N ASP A 323 -4.54 -11.10 28.54
CA ASP A 323 -4.73 -10.96 29.99
C ASP A 323 -4.46 -9.51 30.44
N ASP A 324 -3.46 -8.83 29.85
CA ASP A 324 -3.18 -7.41 30.08
C ASP A 324 -4.36 -6.53 29.62
N ILE A 325 -4.91 -6.79 28.43
CA ILE A 325 -6.09 -6.07 27.91
C ILE A 325 -7.31 -6.32 28.81
N MET A 326 -7.54 -7.57 29.23
CA MET A 326 -8.65 -7.92 30.11
C MET A 326 -8.54 -7.18 31.44
N LYS A 327 -7.34 -7.12 32.02
CA LYS A 327 -7.07 -6.39 33.26
C LYS A 327 -7.41 -4.90 33.13
N ILE A 328 -6.97 -4.25 32.05
CA ILE A 328 -7.29 -2.84 31.80
C ILE A 328 -8.82 -2.65 31.69
N LEU A 329 -9.51 -3.51 30.95
CA LEU A 329 -10.96 -3.43 30.80
C LEU A 329 -11.71 -3.63 32.12
N GLU A 330 -11.26 -4.54 32.98
CA GLU A 330 -11.84 -4.76 34.31
C GLU A 330 -11.59 -3.56 35.25
N GLU A 331 -10.41 -2.95 35.19
CA GLU A 331 -10.09 -1.73 35.92
C GLU A 331 -10.98 -0.57 35.48
N GLU A 332 -11.12 -0.33 34.17
CA GLU A 332 -11.99 0.71 33.61
C GLU A 332 -13.47 0.45 33.93
N SER A 333 -13.92 -0.81 33.86
CA SER A 333 -15.29 -1.18 34.23
C SER A 333 -15.57 -0.91 35.72
N SER A 334 -14.60 -1.17 36.58
CA SER A 334 -14.71 -0.90 38.03
C SER A 334 -14.75 0.60 38.32
N GLN A 335 -13.93 1.39 37.62
CA GLN A 335 -13.97 2.85 37.71
C GLN A 335 -15.32 3.39 37.24
N LEU A 336 -15.81 2.94 36.09
CA LEU A 336 -17.12 3.34 35.56
C LEU A 336 -18.26 2.96 36.52
N SER A 337 -18.24 1.76 37.09
CA SER A 337 -19.23 1.35 38.07
C SER A 337 -19.21 2.23 39.32
N THR A 338 -18.03 2.67 39.77
CA THR A 338 -17.89 3.60 40.90
C THR A 338 -18.53 4.94 40.57
N VAL A 339 -18.23 5.49 39.39
CA VAL A 339 -18.83 6.75 38.90
C VAL A 339 -20.35 6.64 38.77
N VAL A 340 -20.86 5.53 38.22
CA VAL A 340 -22.31 5.28 38.11
C VAL A 340 -22.95 5.23 39.50
N ASN A 341 -22.34 4.56 40.47
CA ASN A 341 -22.85 4.52 41.84
C ASN A 341 -22.85 5.92 42.50
N GLU A 342 -21.82 6.75 42.27
CA GLU A 342 -21.80 8.13 42.75
C GLU A 342 -22.91 8.99 42.13
N ILE A 343 -23.19 8.80 40.83
CA ILE A 343 -24.29 9.47 40.12
C ILE A 343 -25.64 9.02 40.69
N GLN A 344 -25.81 7.70 40.89
CA GLN A 344 -27.00 7.10 41.49
C GLN A 344 -27.24 7.65 42.90
N ASP A 345 -26.20 7.77 43.73
CA ASP A 345 -26.28 8.33 45.09
C ASP A 345 -26.66 9.82 45.07
N LYS A 346 -26.09 10.60 44.15
CA LYS A 346 -26.46 12.02 43.95
C LYS A 346 -27.92 12.16 43.50
N LEU A 347 -28.38 11.34 42.55
CA LEU A 347 -29.78 11.28 42.13
C LEU A 347 -30.72 10.87 43.26
N SER A 348 -30.30 9.92 44.10
CA SER A 348 -31.07 9.47 45.27
C SER A 348 -31.20 10.58 46.32
N LYS A 349 -30.15 11.37 46.56
CA LYS A 349 -30.20 12.56 47.42
C LYS A 349 -31.17 13.63 46.89
N ILE A 350 -31.21 13.83 45.57
CA ILE A 350 -32.18 14.74 44.93
C ILE A 350 -33.62 14.23 45.14
N ARG A 351 -33.83 12.90 45.07
CA ARG A 351 -35.15 12.27 45.22
C ARG A 351 -35.68 12.26 46.67
N ILE A 352 -34.82 12.40 47.69
CA ILE A 352 -35.19 12.38 49.12
C ILE A 352 -35.58 13.77 49.66
N ASN A 353 -35.54 14.84 48.85
CA ASN A 353 -36.11 16.13 49.22
C ASN A 353 -37.51 16.37 48.61
N PRO A 354 -38.61 15.80 49.13
CA PRO A 354 -39.95 16.27 48.85
C PRO A 354 -40.45 17.11 50.05
N GLU A 355 -40.07 18.38 50.12
CA GLU A 355 -40.86 19.40 50.83
C GLU A 355 -41.53 20.31 49.79
N ILE A 356 -42.75 19.88 49.44
CA ILE A 356 -43.98 20.67 49.39
C ILE A 356 -43.80 22.19 49.26
N ASN A 357 -44.24 22.76 48.14
CA ASN A 357 -45.16 23.89 48.23
C ASN A 357 -46.06 23.98 46.98
N GLU A 358 -47.34 23.72 47.24
CA GLU A 358 -48.46 23.84 46.32
C GLU A 358 -48.84 25.32 46.09
N ASN A 359 -48.86 25.74 44.81
CA ASN A 359 -49.95 26.47 44.08
C ASN A 359 -50.48 27.84 44.60
N PRO A 360 -51.26 28.65 43.82
CA PRO A 360 -52.02 28.32 42.59
C PRO A 360 -52.13 29.35 41.43
N VAL A 361 -52.53 28.81 40.26
CA VAL A 361 -53.54 29.29 39.25
C VAL A 361 -53.22 30.40 38.25
N GLY A 362 -53.42 30.06 36.98
CA GLY A 362 -53.74 30.96 35.86
C GLY A 362 -53.77 30.21 34.52
N GLU A 363 -54.97 29.83 34.05
CA GLU A 363 -55.24 29.33 32.69
C GLU A 363 -54.75 30.33 31.62
N MET A 364 -54.33 29.84 30.44
CA MET A 364 -54.79 30.28 29.10
C MET A 364 -53.80 29.87 27.99
N GLN A 365 -54.26 28.90 27.19
CA GLN A 365 -54.23 28.80 25.73
C GLN A 365 -53.03 29.27 24.88
N CYS A 366 -52.64 28.36 23.98
CA CYS A 366 -51.69 28.45 22.87
C CYS A 366 -51.64 29.77 22.09
N CYS A 367 -50.45 30.07 21.55
CA CYS A 367 -50.27 30.42 20.14
C CYS A 367 -48.84 30.14 19.67
N ASP A 368 -48.74 29.49 18.51
CA ASP A 368 -47.60 29.50 17.60
C ASP A 368 -47.08 30.91 17.35
N SER A 369 -45.76 31.09 17.35
CA SER A 369 -45.08 31.81 16.27
C SER A 369 -43.56 31.85 16.45
N SER A 370 -42.89 31.33 15.43
CA SER A 370 -41.74 31.97 14.76
C SER A 370 -40.46 32.19 15.57
N CYS A 371 -39.50 31.31 15.29
CA CYS A 371 -38.06 31.56 15.26
C CYS A 371 -37.69 33.04 15.04
N LYS A 372 -36.84 33.58 15.93
CA LYS A 372 -35.86 34.60 15.59
C LYS A 372 -34.54 34.32 16.31
N ASP A 373 -33.56 34.05 15.48
CA ASP A 373 -32.12 34.18 15.69
C ASP A 373 -31.75 35.59 16.21
N VAL A 374 -30.64 35.73 16.95
CA VAL A 374 -29.74 36.91 17.06
C VAL A 374 -28.75 36.73 18.23
N HIS A 375 -27.52 36.40 17.85
CA HIS A 375 -26.20 36.94 18.23
C HIS A 375 -25.85 37.44 19.65
N VAL A 376 -24.75 36.84 20.16
CA VAL A 376 -23.51 37.39 20.76
C VAL A 376 -23.49 38.89 21.15
N THR A 377 -23.18 39.18 22.42
CA THR A 377 -22.19 40.18 22.93
C THR A 377 -22.06 39.96 24.47
N THR A 378 -20.92 39.50 25.00
CA THR A 378 -19.73 40.22 25.51
C THR A 378 -20.00 41.31 26.57
N ASP A 379 -19.30 41.14 27.71
CA ASP A 379 -18.81 42.12 28.69
C ASP A 379 -19.50 42.33 30.07
N VAL A 380 -18.85 41.72 31.08
CA VAL A 380 -18.20 42.33 32.28
C VAL A 380 -19.02 42.94 33.44
N SER A 381 -19.04 42.15 34.54
CA SER A 381 -18.75 42.49 35.97
C SER A 381 -19.70 43.39 36.80
N PRO A 382 -19.56 43.46 38.15
CA PRO A 382 -19.18 42.43 39.16
C PRO A 382 -19.99 42.55 40.50
N GLY A 383 -19.82 41.57 41.40
CA GLY A 383 -20.16 41.67 42.83
C GLY A 383 -20.96 40.45 43.32
N ILE A 384 -20.80 39.90 44.53
CA ILE A 384 -20.25 40.35 45.80
C ILE A 384 -19.88 39.08 46.59
N SER A 385 -18.69 39.01 47.20
CA SER A 385 -18.33 38.01 48.22
C SER A 385 -19.02 38.31 49.56
N PRO A 386 -19.23 37.35 50.50
CA PRO A 386 -18.15 37.10 51.46
C PRO A 386 -18.04 35.69 52.09
N LYS A 387 -16.77 35.30 52.28
CA LYS A 387 -16.11 34.66 53.45
C LYS A 387 -16.57 33.31 54.03
N GLY A 388 -15.60 32.39 54.03
CA GLY A 388 -15.33 31.42 55.10
C GLY A 388 -13.90 30.86 54.97
N ASP A 389 -13.02 31.19 55.94
CA ASP A 389 -11.65 30.65 56.11
C ASP A 389 -11.73 29.17 56.61
N ILE A 390 -10.77 28.24 56.53
CA ILE A 390 -9.29 28.18 56.74
C ILE A 390 -8.77 26.81 56.14
N PRO A 391 -7.51 26.35 56.36
CA PRO A 391 -6.26 26.55 55.62
C PRO A 391 -5.83 25.33 54.76
N SER A 392 -4.99 25.54 53.73
CA SER A 392 -4.00 24.51 53.34
C SER A 392 -2.90 25.12 52.48
N ASP A 393 -1.66 25.08 52.98
CA ASP A 393 -0.48 25.16 52.15
C ASP A 393 -0.52 24.00 51.12
N CYS A 394 -0.47 24.32 49.83
CA CYS A 394 0.24 23.52 48.82
C CYS A 394 0.42 24.35 47.53
N ALA A 395 1.69 24.61 47.20
CA ALA A 395 2.25 25.15 45.98
C ALA A 395 1.29 25.39 44.78
N THR A 396 1.01 26.65 44.49
CA THR A 396 0.51 27.11 43.18
C THR A 396 1.66 27.15 42.17
N PHE A 397 2.12 25.96 41.73
CA PHE A 397 3.03 25.79 40.59
C PHE A 397 2.58 24.54 39.80
N GLY A 398 1.42 24.62 39.17
CA GLY A 398 0.88 23.50 38.39
C GLY A 398 -0.15 23.89 37.34
N GLU A 399 -1.07 24.82 37.64
CA GLU A 399 -2.13 25.17 36.68
C GLU A 399 -1.62 25.90 35.43
N SER A 400 -0.60 26.75 35.57
CA SER A 400 0.01 27.45 34.43
C SER A 400 0.80 26.50 33.52
N ASP A 401 1.47 25.50 34.09
CA ASP A 401 2.25 24.53 33.33
C ASP A 401 1.33 23.49 32.66
N VAL A 402 0.24 23.07 33.32
CA VAL A 402 -0.77 22.19 32.73
C VAL A 402 -1.51 22.89 31.59
N LEU A 403 -1.82 24.19 31.71
CA LEU A 403 -2.42 24.97 30.62
C LEU A 403 -1.44 25.19 29.46
N ALA A 404 -0.17 25.49 29.76
CA ALA A 404 0.86 25.63 28.75
C ALA A 404 1.10 24.31 28.00
N GLN A 405 1.06 23.19 28.71
CA GLN A 405 1.19 21.85 28.13
C GLN A 405 -0.03 21.48 27.28
N ALA A 406 -1.25 21.77 27.73
CA ALA A 406 -2.47 21.55 26.93
C ALA A 406 -2.51 22.42 25.67
N LEU A 407 -1.98 23.66 25.72
CA LEU A 407 -1.84 24.50 24.54
C LEU A 407 -0.77 23.98 23.57
N HIS A 408 0.34 23.46 24.10
CA HIS A 408 1.37 22.82 23.30
C HIS A 408 0.85 21.57 22.59
N GLU A 409 0.13 20.70 23.31
CA GLU A 409 -0.51 19.49 22.76
C GLU A 409 -1.56 19.85 21.70
N LYS A 410 -2.36 20.91 21.91
CA LYS A 410 -3.27 21.40 20.87
C LYS A 410 -2.55 21.97 19.65
N MET A 411 -1.42 22.65 19.84
CA MET A 411 -0.61 23.18 18.74
C MET A 411 0.01 22.03 17.93
N GLU A 412 0.51 20.99 18.59
CA GLU A 412 1.00 19.77 17.95
C GLU A 412 -0.11 19.03 17.20
N ALA A 413 -1.30 18.88 17.80
CA ALA A 413 -2.45 18.26 17.15
C ALA A 413 -2.90 19.05 15.91
N LEU A 414 -2.95 20.39 15.98
CA LEU A 414 -3.27 21.25 14.83
C LEU A 414 -2.20 21.19 13.74
N MET A 415 -0.92 21.09 14.11
CA MET A 415 0.17 20.92 13.16
C MET A 415 0.07 19.57 12.43
N LEU A 416 -0.23 18.49 13.15
CA LEU A 416 -0.49 17.17 12.55
C LEU A 416 -1.72 17.21 11.63
N PHE A 417 -2.79 17.89 12.02
CA PHE A 417 -3.99 18.04 11.18
C PHE A 417 -3.69 18.86 9.91
N SER A 418 -2.88 19.91 10.02
CA SER A 418 -2.41 20.70 8.88
C SER A 418 -1.56 19.86 7.92
N GLN A 419 -0.66 19.02 8.46
CA GLN A 419 0.19 18.15 7.66
C GLN A 419 -0.63 17.05 6.95
N GLU A 420 -1.63 16.50 7.63
CA GLU A 420 -2.54 15.50 7.05
C GLU A 420 -3.42 16.11 5.95
N GLN A 421 -3.87 17.36 6.14
CA GLN A 421 -4.61 18.09 5.12
C GLN A 421 -3.75 18.36 3.86
N GLU A 422 -2.48 18.70 4.03
CA GLU A 422 -1.53 18.86 2.92
C GLU A 422 -1.29 17.53 2.18
N ARG A 423 -1.10 16.43 2.92
CA ARG A 423 -1.01 15.08 2.34
C ARG A 423 -2.25 14.71 1.54
N TYR A 424 -3.43 14.97 2.10
CA TYR A 424 -4.70 14.69 1.42
C TYR A 424 -4.83 15.46 0.10
N LEU A 425 -4.44 16.74 0.07
CA LEU A 425 -4.46 17.55 -1.15
C LEU A 425 -3.46 17.05 -2.21
N LEU A 426 -2.25 16.68 -1.80
CA LEU A 426 -1.23 16.11 -2.69
C LEU A 426 -1.64 14.74 -3.25
N GLU A 427 -2.21 13.87 -2.41
CA GLU A 427 -2.70 12.55 -2.85
C GLU A 427 -3.89 12.70 -3.80
N LYS A 428 -4.78 13.66 -3.56
CA LYS A 428 -5.87 14.00 -4.49
C LYS A 428 -5.33 14.46 -5.85
N GLN A 429 -4.30 15.30 -5.87
CA GLN A 429 -3.66 15.75 -7.12
C GLN A 429 -2.97 14.59 -7.84
N ARG A 430 -2.27 13.70 -7.11
CA ARG A 430 -1.64 12.49 -7.67
C ARG A 430 -2.68 11.57 -8.31
N ASN A 431 -3.77 11.31 -7.61
CA ASN A 431 -4.86 10.45 -8.12
C ASN A 431 -5.54 11.07 -9.34
N GLN A 432 -5.69 12.39 -9.39
CA GLN A 432 -6.21 13.09 -10.57
C GLN A 432 -5.32 12.87 -11.81
N ILE A 433 -4.01 12.99 -11.67
CA ILE A 433 -3.05 12.74 -12.76
C ILE A 433 -3.14 11.28 -13.26
N VAL A 434 -3.19 10.32 -12.32
CA VAL A 434 -3.31 8.89 -12.66
C VAL A 434 -4.62 8.61 -13.40
N ILE A 435 -5.73 9.20 -12.97
CA ILE A 435 -7.03 9.05 -13.62
C ILE A 435 -6.99 9.62 -15.05
N GLU A 436 -6.42 10.80 -15.25
CA GLU A 436 -6.28 11.42 -16.58
C GLU A 436 -5.42 10.57 -17.53
N GLU A 437 -4.31 10.02 -17.02
CA GLU A 437 -3.45 9.11 -17.79
C GLU A 437 -4.17 7.81 -18.17
N LEU A 438 -4.91 7.21 -17.24
CA LEU A 438 -5.71 6.02 -17.51
C LEU A 438 -6.84 6.30 -18.52
N GLN A 439 -7.49 7.45 -18.45
CA GLN A 439 -8.50 7.87 -19.41
C GLN A 439 -7.91 8.07 -20.82
N LYS A 440 -6.71 8.65 -20.90
CA LYS A 440 -5.97 8.79 -22.17
C LYS A 440 -5.59 7.42 -22.75
N ASN A 441 -5.05 6.53 -21.93
CA ASN A 441 -4.70 5.17 -22.34
C ASN A 441 -5.92 4.37 -22.79
N LEU A 442 -7.05 4.50 -22.09
CA LEU A 442 -8.31 3.86 -22.49
C LEU A 442 -8.81 4.40 -23.83
N SER A 443 -8.72 5.70 -24.06
CA SER A 443 -9.10 6.34 -25.31
C SER A 443 -8.21 5.88 -26.47
N GLN A 444 -6.90 5.79 -26.25
CA GLN A 444 -5.95 5.26 -27.24
C GLN A 444 -6.23 3.79 -27.57
N VAL A 445 -6.39 2.93 -26.57
CA VAL A 445 -6.70 1.50 -26.77
C VAL A 445 -8.04 1.33 -27.49
N LYS A 446 -9.03 2.18 -27.20
CA LYS A 446 -10.32 2.19 -27.90
C LYS A 446 -10.14 2.57 -29.37
N GLU A 447 -9.37 3.62 -29.67
CA GLU A 447 -9.10 4.04 -31.04
C GLU A 447 -8.33 2.97 -31.83
N GLU A 448 -7.29 2.39 -31.23
CA GLU A 448 -6.52 1.30 -31.83
C GLU A 448 -7.38 0.05 -32.08
N LYS A 449 -8.24 -0.33 -31.13
CA LYS A 449 -9.17 -1.46 -31.29
C LYS A 449 -10.20 -1.19 -32.38
N VAL A 450 -10.77 0.01 -32.43
CA VAL A 450 -11.72 0.41 -33.49
C VAL A 450 -11.01 0.37 -34.85
N LYS A 451 -9.78 0.86 -34.94
CA LYS A 451 -8.99 0.82 -36.17
C LYS A 451 -8.73 -0.61 -36.65
N ILE A 452 -8.33 -1.51 -35.76
CA ILE A 452 -8.13 -2.93 -36.07
C ILE A 452 -9.45 -3.57 -36.52
N LEU A 453 -10.57 -3.29 -35.85
CA LEU A 453 -11.88 -3.82 -36.23
C LEU A 453 -12.34 -3.30 -37.60
N VAL A 454 -12.09 -2.03 -37.92
CA VAL A 454 -12.38 -1.46 -39.25
C VAL A 454 -11.49 -2.09 -40.32
N GLU A 455 -10.20 -2.28 -40.06
CA GLU A 455 -9.29 -2.96 -40.98
C GLU A 455 -9.66 -4.44 -41.18
N LEU A 456 -10.11 -5.13 -40.12
CA LEU A 456 -10.61 -6.50 -40.19
C LEU A 456 -11.95 -6.60 -40.93
N ALA A 457 -12.82 -5.61 -40.80
CA ALA A 457 -14.05 -5.53 -41.57
C ALA A 457 -13.76 -5.34 -43.07
N LYS A 458 -12.80 -4.48 -43.43
CA LYS A 458 -12.33 -4.32 -44.81
C LYS A 458 -11.72 -5.60 -45.37
N LEU A 459 -10.89 -6.29 -44.59
CA LEU A 459 -10.31 -7.57 -45.00
C LEU A 459 -11.38 -8.66 -45.20
N LYS A 460 -12.42 -8.66 -44.36
CA LYS A 460 -13.57 -9.56 -44.52
C LYS A 460 -14.38 -9.23 -45.77
N GLU A 461 -14.55 -7.96 -46.08
CA GLU A 461 -15.20 -7.50 -47.32
C GLU A 461 -14.37 -7.91 -48.55
N GLU A 462 -13.05 -7.71 -48.54
CA GLU A 462 -12.14 -8.16 -49.60
C GLU A 462 -12.16 -9.70 -49.76
N TYR A 463 -12.21 -10.45 -48.66
CA TYR A 463 -12.35 -11.91 -48.69
C TYR A 463 -13.70 -12.36 -49.26
N LEU A 464 -14.79 -11.68 -48.91
CA LEU A 464 -16.11 -11.94 -49.47
C LEU A 464 -16.18 -11.60 -50.96
N MET A 465 -15.50 -10.54 -51.41
CA MET A 465 -15.35 -10.20 -52.83
C MET A 465 -14.53 -11.25 -53.59
N LEU A 466 -13.46 -11.79 -52.98
CA LEU A 466 -12.72 -12.92 -53.57
C LEU A 466 -13.55 -14.22 -53.62
N LYS A 467 -14.37 -14.47 -52.60
CA LYS A 467 -15.27 -15.65 -52.54
C LYS A 467 -16.50 -15.50 -53.45
N GLY A 468 -16.93 -14.26 -53.74
CA GLY A 468 -18.01 -13.95 -54.67
C GLY A 468 -17.67 -14.20 -56.15
N ASN A 469 -16.38 -14.36 -56.47
CA ASN A 469 -15.90 -14.65 -57.82
C ASN A 469 -15.71 -16.15 -58.12
N SER A 470 -16.13 -17.05 -57.20
CA SER A 470 -15.93 -18.50 -57.34
C SER A 470 -17.22 -19.31 -57.41
N THR A 471 -18.25 -18.81 -58.08
CA THR A 471 -19.42 -19.63 -58.50
C THR A 471 -19.47 -19.73 -60.03
N PRO A 472 -19.43 -20.94 -60.62
CA PRO A 472 -19.60 -21.11 -62.05
C PRO A 472 -21.09 -21.14 -62.38
N LYS A 473 -21.55 -20.19 -63.19
CA LYS A 473 -22.71 -20.42 -64.07
C LYS A 473 -22.36 -19.97 -65.48
N ASP A 474 -22.60 -20.90 -66.40
CA ASP A 474 -22.49 -20.77 -67.85
C ASP A 474 -23.15 -19.52 -68.41
N GLY A 475 -22.56 -19.00 -69.49
CA GLY A 475 -23.28 -18.17 -70.47
C GLY A 475 -22.52 -16.92 -70.93
N HIS A 476 -21.95 -17.00 -72.13
CA HIS A 476 -21.42 -15.94 -73.00
C HIS A 476 -21.78 -14.46 -72.71
N GLY A 477 -20.77 -13.58 -72.86
CA GLY A 477 -20.97 -12.23 -73.41
C GLY A 477 -20.10 -11.10 -72.82
N ALA A 478 -19.05 -10.72 -73.57
CA ALA A 478 -18.49 -9.36 -73.76
C ALA A 478 -18.10 -8.44 -72.57
N VAL A 479 -16.82 -8.00 -72.59
CA VAL A 479 -16.27 -6.61 -72.44
C VAL A 479 -16.74 -5.80 -71.19
N ASP A 480 -15.94 -5.28 -70.26
CA ASP A 480 -14.65 -4.57 -70.34
C ASP A 480 -14.06 -4.34 -68.94
N ASN A 481 -12.73 -4.14 -68.90
CA ASN A 481 -11.93 -3.29 -68.01
C ASN A 481 -12.21 -3.18 -66.48
N MET A 482 -11.31 -3.74 -65.65
CA MET A 482 -10.66 -2.94 -64.59
C MET A 482 -9.35 -3.53 -64.06
N LYS A 483 -8.29 -2.73 -64.24
CA LYS A 483 -6.91 -2.77 -63.72
C LYS A 483 -6.59 -3.80 -62.61
N ILE A 484 -5.78 -4.78 -62.98
CA ILE A 484 -4.91 -5.52 -62.06
C ILE A 484 -3.90 -4.55 -61.46
N ILE A 485 -3.98 -4.30 -60.15
CA ILE A 485 -2.91 -3.66 -59.39
C ILE A 485 -1.95 -4.77 -58.91
N PRO A 486 -0.61 -4.59 -59.02
CA PRO A 486 0.36 -5.68 -58.92
C PRO A 486 0.44 -6.28 -57.51
N ALA A 487 0.59 -7.59 -57.43
CA ALA A 487 0.66 -8.40 -56.21
C ALA A 487 1.84 -8.07 -55.25
N HIS A 488 2.63 -7.03 -55.53
CA HIS A 488 3.86 -6.74 -54.80
C HIS A 488 3.65 -5.90 -53.52
N ASP A 489 2.51 -5.23 -53.36
CA ASP A 489 2.22 -4.37 -52.19
C ASP A 489 1.53 -5.10 -51.02
N ARG A 490 0.94 -6.27 -51.30
CA ARG A 490 0.17 -7.04 -50.30
C ARG A 490 1.05 -7.70 -49.24
N GLN A 491 2.28 -8.07 -49.61
CA GLN A 491 3.25 -8.68 -48.69
C GLN A 491 3.99 -7.64 -47.85
N GLY A 492 4.13 -6.40 -48.35
CA GLY A 492 4.68 -5.27 -47.61
C GLY A 492 3.76 -4.86 -46.46
N MET A 493 2.45 -4.75 -46.72
CA MET A 493 1.47 -4.33 -45.72
C MET A 493 1.37 -5.30 -44.52
N PHE A 494 1.37 -6.61 -44.76
CA PHE A 494 1.44 -7.63 -43.70
C PHE A 494 2.73 -7.55 -42.87
N LYS A 495 3.85 -7.22 -43.51
CA LYS A 495 5.15 -7.06 -42.85
C LYS A 495 5.21 -5.78 -42.01
N THR A 496 4.55 -4.71 -42.44
CA THR A 496 4.43 -3.45 -41.69
C THR A 496 3.48 -3.60 -40.49
N ILE A 497 2.42 -4.39 -40.62
CA ILE A 497 1.52 -4.77 -39.51
C ILE A 497 2.26 -5.60 -38.45
N MET A 498 3.03 -6.61 -38.88
CA MET A 498 3.88 -7.43 -37.99
C MET A 498 5.02 -6.64 -37.32
N ASN A 499 5.42 -5.51 -37.90
CA ASN A 499 6.54 -4.72 -37.42
C ASN A 499 6.17 -3.59 -36.44
N ARG A 500 4.89 -3.24 -36.29
CA ARG A 500 4.43 -2.28 -35.28
C ARG A 500 4.51 -2.90 -33.88
N THR A 501 5.09 -2.15 -32.96
CA THR A 501 5.69 -2.59 -31.68
C THR A 501 4.73 -3.23 -30.66
N SER A 502 3.41 -3.17 -30.87
CA SER A 502 2.42 -3.75 -29.96
C SER A 502 2.11 -5.23 -30.20
N LEU A 503 2.23 -5.75 -31.43
CA LEU A 503 1.94 -7.17 -31.73
C LEU A 503 3.12 -8.11 -31.47
N ARG A 504 4.35 -7.58 -31.57
CA ARG A 504 5.57 -8.36 -31.36
C ARG A 504 5.75 -8.83 -29.91
N HIS A 505 5.25 -8.07 -28.93
CA HIS A 505 5.29 -8.48 -27.51
C HIS A 505 4.33 -9.64 -27.23
N TRP A 506 3.17 -9.66 -27.90
CA TRP A 506 2.17 -10.72 -27.73
C TRP A 506 2.52 -12.03 -28.45
N ILE A 507 3.16 -11.96 -29.63
CA ILE A 507 3.52 -13.16 -30.41
C ILE A 507 4.87 -13.77 -29.96
N LYS A 508 5.80 -12.99 -29.41
CA LYS A 508 7.15 -13.48 -29.02
C LYS A 508 7.16 -14.35 -27.76
N LYS A 509 6.05 -14.49 -27.04
CA LYS A 509 5.97 -15.34 -25.84
C LYS A 509 5.70 -16.83 -26.12
N GLU A 510 5.42 -17.21 -27.38
CA GLU A 510 5.14 -18.62 -27.73
C GLU A 510 6.24 -19.34 -28.53
N ASN A 511 7.31 -18.67 -28.97
CA ASN A 511 8.38 -19.32 -29.74
C ASN A 511 9.76 -19.11 -29.11
N THR A 512 10.04 -19.85 -28.04
CA THR A 512 11.39 -20.35 -27.77
C THR A 512 11.34 -21.86 -27.74
N ASN A 513 11.45 -22.48 -28.92
CA ASN A 513 12.08 -23.78 -29.04
C ASN A 513 13.26 -23.65 -29.99
N ILE A 514 14.42 -23.93 -29.43
CA ILE A 514 15.65 -24.30 -30.13
C ILE A 514 15.30 -25.45 -31.08
N GLY A 515 15.89 -25.41 -32.28
CA GLY A 515 15.53 -26.30 -33.37
C GLY A 515 15.55 -27.78 -33.02
N HIS A 516 14.52 -28.48 -33.47
CA HIS A 516 14.66 -29.81 -34.02
C HIS A 516 13.47 -30.10 -34.92
N GLU A 517 13.76 -30.52 -36.16
CA GLU A 517 12.80 -31.19 -37.03
C GLU A 517 12.29 -32.45 -36.34
N CYS A 518 10.97 -32.65 -36.24
CA CYS A 518 10.31 -33.96 -36.27
C CYS A 518 8.79 -33.79 -36.42
N SER A 519 8.16 -34.70 -37.17
CA SER A 519 6.74 -34.68 -37.55
C SER A 519 5.78 -35.19 -36.46
N ASP A 520 4.51 -34.93 -36.77
CA ASP A 520 3.27 -35.65 -36.44
C ASP A 520 2.65 -35.62 -35.03
N GLU A 521 1.44 -35.06 -35.04
CA GLU A 521 0.20 -35.62 -34.48
C GLU A 521 0.21 -36.13 -33.03
N ASN A 522 0.42 -35.24 -32.04
CA ASN A 522 -0.22 -35.45 -30.71
C ASN A 522 -0.38 -34.21 -29.80
N VAL A 523 -0.23 -32.98 -30.33
CA VAL A 523 -0.12 -31.77 -29.50
C VAL A 523 -1.48 -31.20 -29.03
N HIS A 524 -2.60 -31.70 -29.55
CA HIS A 524 -3.92 -31.12 -29.25
C HIS A 524 -4.53 -31.54 -27.90
N THR A 525 -4.09 -32.63 -27.28
CA THR A 525 -4.65 -33.13 -26.00
C THR A 525 -3.95 -32.53 -24.77
N VAL A 526 -2.62 -32.41 -24.80
CA VAL A 526 -1.84 -31.85 -23.68
C VAL A 526 -2.07 -30.34 -23.51
N ARG A 527 -2.26 -29.60 -24.61
CA ARG A 527 -2.56 -28.16 -24.59
C ARG A 527 -3.92 -27.84 -23.97
N LYS A 528 -4.87 -28.79 -24.03
CA LYS A 528 -6.23 -28.61 -23.52
C LYS A 528 -6.28 -28.73 -21.99
N HIS A 529 -5.59 -29.70 -21.41
CA HIS A 529 -5.52 -29.88 -19.96
C HIS A 529 -4.85 -28.69 -19.24
N HIS A 530 -3.74 -28.15 -19.76
CA HIS A 530 -3.11 -26.96 -19.15
C HIS A 530 -3.94 -25.68 -19.31
N SER A 531 -4.73 -25.55 -20.38
CA SER A 531 -5.66 -24.44 -20.56
C SER A 531 -6.85 -24.53 -19.61
N GLU A 532 -7.37 -25.74 -19.37
CA GLU A 532 -8.48 -26.00 -18.45
C GLU A 532 -8.05 -25.81 -16.99
N ASP A 533 -6.85 -26.23 -16.61
CA ASP A 533 -6.29 -26.00 -15.27
C ASP A 533 -5.96 -24.52 -15.02
N LEU A 534 -5.45 -23.80 -16.04
CA LEU A 534 -5.24 -22.36 -15.93
C LEU A 534 -6.57 -21.58 -15.82
N ALA A 535 -7.61 -22.02 -16.54
CA ALA A 535 -8.94 -21.42 -16.43
C ALA A 535 -9.57 -21.70 -15.04
N ARG A 536 -9.40 -22.92 -14.51
CA ARG A 536 -9.82 -23.30 -13.16
C ARG A 536 -9.13 -22.47 -12.08
N VAL A 537 -7.80 -22.35 -12.15
CA VAL A 537 -7.02 -21.53 -11.22
C VAL A 537 -7.40 -20.04 -11.35
N LYS A 538 -7.71 -19.54 -12.55
CA LYS A 538 -8.20 -18.16 -12.72
C LYS A 538 -9.59 -17.95 -12.11
N ALA A 539 -10.48 -18.94 -12.22
CA ALA A 539 -11.80 -18.88 -11.61
C ALA A 539 -11.71 -18.94 -10.07
N GLU A 540 -10.87 -19.81 -9.51
CA GLU A 540 -10.60 -19.88 -8.08
C GLU A 540 -9.94 -18.61 -7.55
N ASN A 541 -8.99 -18.03 -8.29
CA ASN A 541 -8.35 -16.78 -7.91
C ASN A 541 -9.34 -15.58 -8.01
N ALA A 542 -10.25 -15.57 -8.98
CA ALA A 542 -11.32 -14.58 -9.05
C ALA A 542 -12.31 -14.72 -7.87
N ALA A 543 -12.68 -15.95 -7.49
CA ALA A 543 -13.52 -16.20 -6.32
C ALA A 543 -12.84 -15.81 -4.99
N LEU A 544 -11.53 -16.00 -4.87
CA LEU A 544 -10.75 -15.54 -3.73
C LEU A 544 -10.65 -14.01 -3.68
N LEU A 545 -10.50 -13.33 -4.83
CA LEU A 545 -10.54 -11.87 -4.86
C LEU A 545 -11.91 -11.33 -4.49
N GLU A 546 -12.99 -11.99 -4.90
CA GLU A 546 -14.35 -11.65 -4.50
C GLU A 546 -14.58 -11.85 -2.99
N SER A 547 -14.06 -12.94 -2.40
CA SER A 547 -14.16 -13.18 -0.96
C SER A 547 -13.31 -12.21 -0.12
N VAL A 548 -12.16 -11.78 -0.63
CA VAL A 548 -11.36 -10.72 0.01
C VAL A 548 -12.12 -9.40 -0.04
N ALA A 549 -12.71 -9.04 -1.18
CA ALA A 549 -13.49 -7.82 -1.34
C ALA A 549 -14.74 -7.79 -0.44
N THR A 550 -15.44 -8.91 -0.24
CA THR A 550 -16.57 -8.99 0.69
C THR A 550 -16.14 -8.86 2.15
N MET A 551 -14.97 -9.41 2.50
CA MET A 551 -14.38 -9.28 3.84
C MET A 551 -13.90 -7.85 4.14
N GLU A 552 -13.34 -7.14 3.15
CA GLU A 552 -13.01 -5.71 3.25
C GLU A 552 -14.27 -4.85 3.45
N HIS A 553 -15.35 -5.18 2.73
CA HIS A 553 -16.66 -4.53 2.90
C HIS A 553 -17.23 -4.75 4.31
N LEU A 554 -17.14 -5.98 4.84
CA LEU A 554 -17.55 -6.30 6.20
C LEU A 554 -16.74 -5.53 7.24
N THR A 555 -15.41 -5.50 7.07
CA THR A 555 -14.50 -4.78 7.97
C THR A 555 -14.82 -3.28 7.99
N SER A 556 -15.14 -2.70 6.84
CA SER A 556 -15.56 -1.30 6.71
C SER A 556 -16.89 -1.01 7.41
N SER A 557 -17.88 -1.91 7.30
CA SER A 557 -19.16 -1.79 8.01
C SER A 557 -19.00 -1.92 9.52
N VAL A 558 -18.12 -2.80 10.00
CA VAL A 558 -17.79 -2.92 11.44
C VAL A 558 -17.17 -1.63 11.96
N HIS A 559 -16.23 -1.06 11.21
CA HIS A 559 -15.56 0.19 11.60
C HIS A 559 -16.53 1.38 11.62
N ARG A 560 -17.42 1.48 10.62
CA ARG A 560 -18.47 2.50 10.57
C ARG A 560 -19.44 2.39 11.74
N LEU A 561 -19.91 1.18 12.07
CA LEU A 561 -20.77 0.97 13.23
C LEU A 561 -20.07 1.39 14.53
N HIS A 562 -18.78 1.09 14.67
CA HIS A 562 -17.99 1.50 15.82
C HIS A 562 -17.91 3.03 15.93
N ILE A 563 -17.66 3.75 14.83
CA ILE A 563 -17.63 5.22 14.81
C ILE A 563 -19.01 5.81 15.16
N VAL A 564 -20.10 5.27 14.59
CA VAL A 564 -21.47 5.72 14.86
C VAL A 564 -21.84 5.47 16.32
N LEU A 565 -21.42 4.35 16.89
CA LEU A 565 -21.60 4.03 18.30
C LEU A 565 -20.85 5.02 19.22
N MET A 566 -19.60 5.33 18.89
CA MET A 566 -18.80 6.33 19.63
C MET A 566 -19.40 7.73 19.52
N LYS A 567 -19.92 8.09 18.35
CA LYS A 567 -20.60 9.38 18.14
C LYS A 567 -21.92 9.46 18.90
N ALA A 568 -22.76 8.42 18.85
CA ALA A 568 -23.99 8.36 19.62
C ALA A 568 -23.73 8.43 21.13
N PHE A 569 -22.62 7.84 21.59
CA PHE A 569 -22.18 7.94 22.98
C PHE A 569 -21.79 9.37 23.39
N GLU A 570 -21.03 10.09 22.55
CA GLU A 570 -20.67 11.49 22.81
C GLU A 570 -21.87 12.46 22.65
N ASP A 571 -22.81 12.18 21.74
CA ASP A 571 -24.03 12.97 21.55
C ASP A 571 -24.97 12.81 22.77
N VAL A 572 -25.10 11.59 23.32
CA VAL A 572 -25.85 11.34 24.57
C VAL A 572 -25.17 11.98 25.79
N LYS A 573 -23.84 12.11 25.78
CA LYS A 573 -23.05 12.73 26.84
C LYS A 573 -23.10 14.27 26.81
N SER A 574 -23.32 14.86 25.62
CA SER A 574 -23.26 16.31 25.39
C SER A 574 -24.63 16.98 25.23
N ALA A 575 -25.70 16.27 24.83
CA ALA A 575 -26.99 16.87 24.54
C ALA A 575 -27.99 16.89 25.73
N HIS A 576 -28.69 18.01 25.91
CA HIS A 576 -29.89 18.15 26.76
C HIS A 576 -31.21 17.98 25.98
N SER A 577 -31.16 17.49 24.73
CA SER A 577 -32.31 17.39 23.82
C SER A 577 -32.61 15.94 23.44
N LEU A 578 -33.86 15.51 23.64
CA LEU A 578 -34.37 14.15 23.37
C LEU A 578 -34.36 13.81 21.86
N GLU A 579 -34.55 14.80 20.99
CA GLU A 579 -34.62 14.64 19.52
C GLU A 579 -33.28 14.15 18.94
N SER A 580 -32.17 14.74 19.40
CA SER A 580 -30.80 14.38 18.96
C SER A 580 -30.41 12.96 19.38
N THR A 581 -30.85 12.51 20.55
CA THR A 581 -30.61 11.13 21.02
C THR A 581 -31.40 10.09 20.21
N TYR A 582 -32.60 10.44 19.74
CA TYR A 582 -33.41 9.57 18.90
C TYR A 582 -32.84 9.45 17.48
N GLU A 583 -32.31 10.55 16.92
CA GLU A 583 -31.65 10.56 15.61
C GLU A 583 -30.32 9.77 15.61
N ALA A 584 -29.53 9.88 16.69
CA ALA A 584 -28.34 9.07 16.90
C ALA A 584 -28.66 7.58 17.03
N LEU A 585 -29.73 7.22 17.74
CA LEU A 585 -30.20 5.84 17.88
C LEU A 585 -30.69 5.25 16.55
N ASN A 586 -31.45 6.02 15.76
CA ASN A 586 -31.88 5.58 14.43
C ASN A 586 -30.68 5.38 13.48
N SER A 587 -29.68 6.25 13.55
CA SER A 587 -28.43 6.10 12.79
C SER A 587 -27.63 4.86 13.20
N LEU A 588 -27.66 4.49 14.48
CA LEU A 588 -27.06 3.25 14.98
C LEU A 588 -27.80 2.02 14.44
N ILE A 589 -29.13 2.03 14.48
CA ILE A 589 -29.98 0.92 14.01
C ILE A 589 -29.80 0.71 12.50
N THR A 590 -29.71 1.78 11.70
CA THR A 590 -29.51 1.67 10.25
C THR A 590 -28.14 1.09 9.92
N GLU A 591 -27.06 1.53 10.58
CA GLU A 591 -25.71 1.00 10.36
C GLU A 591 -25.57 -0.45 10.86
N ALA A 592 -26.24 -0.81 11.96
CA ALA A 592 -26.28 -2.19 12.46
C ALA A 592 -27.00 -3.13 11.48
N ASN A 593 -28.08 -2.67 10.85
CA ASN A 593 -28.77 -3.42 9.81
C ASN A 593 -27.92 -3.57 8.54
N LEU A 594 -27.16 -2.54 8.14
CA LEU A 594 -26.21 -2.63 7.02
C LEU A 594 -25.09 -3.63 7.30
N MET A 595 -24.56 -3.65 8.52
CA MET A 595 -23.58 -4.65 8.95
C MET A 595 -24.17 -6.06 8.93
N LYS A 596 -25.41 -6.25 9.39
CA LYS A 596 -26.12 -7.53 9.33
C LYS A 596 -26.28 -8.02 7.88
N THR A 597 -26.60 -7.13 6.95
CA THR A 597 -26.66 -7.47 5.52
C THR A 597 -25.29 -7.83 4.96
N ALA A 598 -24.23 -7.10 5.32
CA ALA A 598 -22.86 -7.42 4.91
C ALA A 598 -22.39 -8.79 5.45
N LEU A 599 -22.74 -9.14 6.70
CA LEU A 599 -22.51 -10.46 7.28
C LEU A 599 -23.26 -11.57 6.53
N GLY A 600 -24.50 -11.31 6.12
CA GLY A 600 -25.31 -12.26 5.34
C GLY A 600 -24.74 -12.55 3.95
N VAL A 601 -24.01 -11.61 3.36
CA VAL A 601 -23.36 -11.77 2.03
C VAL A 601 -21.96 -12.39 2.16
N ALA A 602 -21.28 -12.20 3.29
CA ALA A 602 -19.91 -12.69 3.52
C ALA A 602 -19.84 -14.16 4.00
N LEU A 603 -20.94 -14.73 4.51
CA LEU A 603 -21.00 -16.13 4.97
C LEU A 603 -21.42 -17.07 3.82
N PRO A 604 -20.77 -18.24 3.64
CA PRO A 604 -21.16 -19.20 2.60
C PRO A 604 -22.61 -19.67 2.80
N VAL A 605 -23.36 -19.86 1.71
CA VAL A 605 -24.80 -20.25 1.71
C VAL A 605 -25.07 -21.53 2.53
N SER A 606 -24.07 -22.39 2.76
CA SER A 606 -24.13 -23.57 3.62
C SER A 606 -24.28 -23.27 5.12
N TRP A 607 -24.18 -22.01 5.54
CA TRP A 607 -24.16 -21.54 6.93
C TRP A 607 -25.47 -20.83 7.34
N LEU A 608 -26.34 -20.54 6.37
CA LEU A 608 -27.70 -20.04 6.60
C LEU A 608 -28.67 -21.22 6.52
N GLY A 609 -28.65 -22.06 7.55
CA GLY A 609 -29.75 -23.00 7.79
C GLY A 609 -31.00 -22.22 8.16
N ASP A 610 -32.02 -22.32 7.31
CA ASP A 610 -33.35 -21.77 7.51
C ASP A 610 -33.91 -22.28 8.85
N SER A 611 -34.12 -21.40 9.83
CA SER A 611 -34.50 -21.76 11.20
C SER A 611 -36.00 -22.05 11.32
N SER A 612 -36.59 -22.69 10.32
CA SER A 612 -38.02 -22.99 10.26
C SER A 612 -38.26 -24.41 9.78
N ASP A 613 -37.74 -25.39 10.52
CA ASP A 613 -38.42 -26.69 10.63
C ASP A 613 -38.21 -27.23 12.04
N ALA A 614 -39.30 -27.23 12.79
CA ALA A 614 -39.40 -27.89 14.08
C ALA A 614 -39.24 -29.39 13.87
N ILE A 615 -38.19 -29.99 14.44
CA ILE A 615 -38.14 -31.44 14.62
C ILE A 615 -38.33 -31.72 16.10
N THR A 616 -39.58 -32.04 16.41
CA THR A 616 -40.03 -32.73 17.61
C THR A 616 -39.15 -33.92 17.94
N SER A 617 -38.73 -33.97 19.19
CA SER A 617 -38.18 -35.13 19.87
C SER A 617 -39.20 -36.27 19.94
N ASP A 618 -38.99 -37.36 19.21
CA ASP A 618 -39.30 -38.72 19.69
C ASP A 618 -38.65 -39.80 18.79
N ALA A 619 -38.49 -41.01 19.36
CA ALA A 619 -38.10 -42.30 18.78
C ALA A 619 -36.66 -42.82 19.04
N LEU A 620 -36.60 -43.68 20.06
CA LEU A 620 -35.60 -44.70 20.43
C LEU A 620 -35.58 -45.90 19.45
N TYR A 621 -34.39 -46.52 19.25
CA TYR A 621 -34.09 -47.95 18.91
C TYR A 621 -34.60 -48.50 17.53
N ASP A 622 -33.96 -49.36 16.72
CA ASP A 622 -32.75 -50.23 16.72
C ASP A 622 -32.51 -50.69 15.22
N PRO A 623 -31.66 -51.66 14.81
CA PRO A 623 -30.71 -51.50 13.69
C PRO A 623 -30.75 -52.64 12.64
N SER A 624 -31.01 -52.39 11.36
CA SER A 624 -30.53 -53.29 10.27
C SER A 624 -30.87 -52.76 8.89
N GLU A 625 -29.83 -52.46 8.11
CA GLU A 625 -29.56 -53.00 6.76
C GLU A 625 -28.47 -52.15 6.07
N SER A 626 -27.32 -52.76 5.84
CA SER A 626 -26.26 -52.30 4.92
C SER A 626 -26.66 -52.63 3.45
N PRO A 627 -25.92 -52.28 2.37
CA PRO A 627 -24.66 -51.51 2.24
C PRO A 627 -24.58 -50.54 1.01
N LYS A 628 -23.59 -49.61 1.00
CA LYS A 628 -22.63 -49.27 -0.09
C LYS A 628 -22.32 -47.77 -0.26
N SER A 629 -21.01 -47.55 -0.42
CA SER A 629 -20.27 -46.42 -1.01
C SER A 629 -20.42 -45.02 -0.42
N SER A 630 -19.33 -44.49 0.14
CA SER A 630 -18.57 -43.42 -0.52
C SER A 630 -17.27 -43.15 0.24
N LYS A 631 -16.29 -42.68 -0.53
CA LYS A 631 -14.92 -42.39 -0.14
C LYS A 631 -14.88 -41.55 1.14
N SER A 632 -14.00 -41.93 2.07
CA SER A 632 -13.53 -41.06 3.14
C SER A 632 -12.84 -39.85 2.52
N GLU A 633 -13.60 -38.79 2.31
CA GLU A 633 -13.08 -37.45 2.07
C GLU A 633 -12.38 -37.02 3.35
N LYS A 634 -11.07 -36.77 3.24
CA LYS A 634 -10.28 -36.21 4.33
C LYS A 634 -10.91 -34.88 4.70
N GLN A 635 -11.49 -34.82 5.89
CA GLN A 635 -11.99 -33.60 6.49
C GLN A 635 -10.82 -32.61 6.61
N ASP A 636 -10.94 -31.48 5.93
CA ASP A 636 -9.92 -30.43 5.88
C ASP A 636 -9.80 -29.76 7.27
N PRO A 637 -8.60 -29.67 7.88
CA PRO A 637 -8.42 -29.10 9.22
C PRO A 637 -8.94 -27.66 9.37
N LEU A 638 -9.12 -26.92 8.28
CA LEU A 638 -9.70 -25.57 8.28
C LEU A 638 -11.21 -25.57 8.57
N SER A 639 -11.94 -26.61 8.18
CA SER A 639 -13.37 -26.72 8.47
C SER A 639 -13.64 -27.05 9.95
N SER A 640 -12.68 -27.72 10.63
CA SER A 640 -12.75 -28.01 12.07
C SER A 640 -12.51 -26.77 12.92
N ALA A 641 -11.63 -25.87 12.48
CA ALA A 641 -11.35 -24.62 13.18
C ALA A 641 -12.58 -23.68 13.18
N GLY A 642 -13.33 -23.64 12.07
CA GLY A 642 -14.59 -22.87 11.98
C GLY A 642 -15.69 -23.41 12.91
N MET A 643 -15.81 -24.73 13.03
CA MET A 643 -16.75 -25.39 13.95
C MET A 643 -16.42 -25.16 15.43
N GLU A 644 -15.13 -25.08 15.80
CA GLU A 644 -14.73 -24.77 17.18
C GLU A 644 -14.97 -23.29 17.53
N MET A 645 -14.78 -22.38 16.58
CA MET A 645 -15.01 -20.94 16.77
C MET A 645 -16.49 -20.61 16.99
N VAL A 646 -17.39 -21.24 16.23
CA VAL A 646 -18.85 -21.12 16.43
C VAL A 646 -19.30 -21.85 17.71
N ARG A 647 -18.73 -23.01 18.04
CA ARG A 647 -19.00 -23.71 19.31
C ARG A 647 -18.59 -22.86 20.52
N ARG A 648 -17.54 -22.03 20.43
CA ARG A 648 -17.17 -21.09 21.50
C ARG A 648 -18.02 -19.83 21.52
N MET A 649 -18.55 -19.36 20.39
CA MET A 649 -19.49 -18.24 20.36
C MET A 649 -20.89 -18.61 20.88
N TYR A 650 -21.33 -19.87 20.73
CA TYR A 650 -22.65 -20.33 21.13
C TYR A 650 -22.68 -21.24 22.38
N CYS A 651 -21.54 -21.77 22.87
CA CYS A 651 -21.50 -22.70 24.00
C CYS A 651 -20.44 -22.38 25.08
N THR A 652 -20.20 -21.11 25.40
CA THR A 652 -19.71 -20.78 26.76
C THR A 652 -20.89 -20.60 27.72
N PRO A 653 -20.90 -21.28 28.88
CA PRO A 653 -22.01 -21.24 29.82
C PRO A 653 -22.22 -19.83 30.38
N ILE A 654 -23.37 -19.24 30.08
CA ILE A 654 -23.95 -18.19 30.91
C ILE A 654 -24.57 -18.92 32.11
N ASP A 655 -23.73 -19.29 33.07
CA ASP A 655 -24.19 -19.75 34.38
C ASP A 655 -23.48 -18.92 35.45
N GLY A 656 -24.29 -18.15 36.18
CA GLY A 656 -23.85 -17.35 37.32
C GLY A 656 -23.94 -15.84 37.13
N LYS A 657 -25.11 -15.30 36.74
CA LYS A 657 -25.67 -13.98 37.19
C LYS A 657 -26.97 -13.57 36.47
N LEU A 658 -27.88 -14.49 36.21
CA LEU A 658 -29.25 -14.15 35.79
C LEU A 658 -30.31 -14.83 36.68
N SER A 659 -30.21 -14.60 37.98
CA SER A 659 -31.17 -15.07 38.99
C SER A 659 -31.92 -13.91 39.67
N ILE A 660 -32.16 -12.79 38.98
CA ILE A 660 -32.90 -11.65 39.59
C ILE A 660 -34.14 -11.19 38.80
N TRP A 661 -34.40 -11.61 37.56
CA TRP A 661 -35.60 -11.14 36.83
C TRP A 661 -36.49 -12.25 36.25
N LYS A 662 -36.84 -13.23 37.11
CA LYS A 662 -38.10 -13.98 36.97
C LYS A 662 -38.81 -14.03 38.31
N ARG A 663 -39.54 -12.97 38.65
CA ARG A 663 -40.84 -13.11 39.33
C ARG A 663 -41.67 -11.83 39.25
N LYS A 664 -42.89 -12.03 38.72
CA LYS A 664 -44.13 -11.26 38.83
C LYS A 664 -44.44 -10.24 37.71
N GLU A 665 -45.52 -10.62 37.04
CA GLU A 665 -46.48 -9.89 36.20
C GLU A 665 -46.03 -9.45 34.81
#